data_AF-A0A813B5N7-F1
#
_entry.id   AF-A0A813B5N7-F1
#
_cell.length_a   1.000
_cell.length_b   1.000
_cell.length_c   1.000
_cell.angle_alpha   90.00
_cell.angle_beta   90.00
_cell.angle_gamma   90.00
#
_symmetry.space_group_name_H-M   'P 1'
#
loop_
_entity.id
_entity.type
_entity.pdbx_description
1 polymer ?
#
loop_
_entity_poly.entity_id
_entity_poly.type
_entity_poly.pdbx_seq_one_letter_code
_entity_poly.pdbx_strand_id
1 'polypeptide(L)'
;MDSFHPSFDLLSHAFEEEENVLSQQTSSAELIRTPSESSEDTDQADHKWLPMPFWAKLLRQHLPQSREPDHSKPITVISGCTGAAAEIGVFEALRLPFLVMSASDPNEKCLSFVTENYPKHTPTHWFRDLDAQRLRKACLRHSSACTCDPCPIGKGMADFALTGSPCHPFSRLRSNRSGTVEQHHEYETTMSSLLDWVETFEPKAWVMEQVQGFDMKYDKDASDTPMRRFLQRIAERQFSIGGGYWLLKFELDMEWQVACALVTAHWTTVTTDPEFKQFFSSVQFHMDPERWNALADALLAEAGDGHQTQFQEGAAEEPGAASGVGELHGHGPESIFQDGQSSPEETSLFGLFGEADALESMWADMLREVGDEREAGAEMPAGPNRGGAAATEEVPRERAASPARRGRGRPKGTCGSAGLREMLGRIEHDRAEVAAAAAPVPGSVEYAREQKRRRLLQRRLDAGATVVASTDAACLSFSPVAVPLPGIGAQCWQILRSASISGSELHRALVAVAEATATQAASQQGINYAEMPAQKCLERFFQPGRACETQAQVAEQTGVNAGIVAPLLLQGACAAIEAGRCLWGSFLRRVYEKIDAGDWRAVFLCHRVRYDESPTLTRLRNKLLGSQESDTSQHGKVVQAETSIHVLVANEEGRLYEMRGEVPTSLSVVESTTAECLKRVRTQILGLPSIPHLSALASRFPWCLQQATVDRYAANFKAETSLLHDLIEVEPVQQEKTSPQPMSKLTLPCDVHKMHQAHKAAFSLCNADVSGMMSTSLSQHGVGVLHKLRQILATVLEHRLVIHYGEPPCPAHREAIYDLYLPVADPTSEETVDGQLGHMRRRYILSRTLNGQLHQQEVQHFCGPGCCSSREETLRKLQEYTTLALIPSKLPKFAVNRWCQQTAAISWTGLLSSHHNLLHPVLLAYTGGPTPSPTLLADDSLTVAQRNAALMDVLWAELAEDGGHQDEAGG
;
A
#
# COMPACT_ATOMS: atom_id res chain seq x y z
N MET A 1 -33.71 -40.58 -22.90
CA MET A 1 -33.68 -40.52 -24.36
C MET A 1 -34.01 -39.11 -24.76
N ASP A 2 -32.94 -38.33 -25.00
CA ASP A 2 -32.66 -37.64 -26.27
C ASP A 2 -33.79 -36.76 -26.87
N SER A 3 -33.55 -35.51 -27.22
CA SER A 3 -32.33 -34.68 -27.12
C SER A 3 -32.67 -33.21 -27.40
N PHE A 4 -31.86 -32.26 -26.88
CA PHE A 4 -31.46 -31.03 -27.60
C PHE A 4 -30.45 -30.22 -26.77
N HIS A 5 -29.19 -30.18 -27.22
CA HIS A 5 -28.17 -29.25 -26.72
C HIS A 5 -28.16 -27.96 -27.56
N PRO A 6 -27.88 -26.81 -26.93
CA PRO A 6 -27.09 -25.74 -27.53
C PRO A 6 -25.68 -25.72 -26.90
N SER A 7 -24.68 -25.52 -27.76
CA SER A 7 -23.26 -25.34 -27.48
C SER A 7 -22.93 -24.43 -26.28
N PHE A 8 -22.05 -24.91 -25.40
CA PHE A 8 -21.45 -24.14 -24.31
C PHE A 8 -19.95 -23.89 -24.60
N ASP A 9 -19.66 -23.16 -25.68
CA ASP A 9 -18.30 -22.86 -26.18
C ASP A 9 -18.21 -21.38 -26.55
N LEU A 10 -17.80 -20.51 -25.61
CA LEU A 10 -17.24 -19.15 -25.85
C LEU A 10 -16.90 -18.34 -24.55
N LEU A 11 -16.68 -18.98 -23.39
CA LEU A 11 -16.41 -18.30 -22.11
C LEU A 11 -15.21 -18.87 -21.32
N SER A 12 -14.23 -19.44 -22.00
CA SER A 12 -13.04 -20.10 -21.42
C SER A 12 -11.72 -19.29 -21.54
N HIS A 13 -11.75 -18.04 -21.99
CA HIS A 13 -10.55 -17.20 -22.21
C HIS A 13 -10.72 -15.75 -21.74
N ALA A 14 -11.28 -15.54 -20.55
CA ALA A 14 -11.47 -14.19 -19.98
C ALA A 14 -11.42 -14.11 -18.43
N PHE A 15 -11.01 -15.17 -17.73
CA PHE A 15 -11.17 -15.30 -16.27
C PHE A 15 -10.02 -16.07 -15.56
N GLU A 16 -8.76 -15.87 -15.96
CA GLU A 16 -7.61 -16.57 -15.33
C GLU A 16 -6.55 -15.65 -14.67
N GLU A 17 -6.61 -14.32 -14.82
CA GLU A 17 -5.52 -13.41 -14.34
C GLU A 17 -5.78 -12.65 -13.02
N GLU A 18 -6.99 -12.62 -12.44
CA GLU A 18 -7.26 -11.89 -11.18
C GLU A 18 -7.53 -12.75 -9.93
N GLU A 19 -7.77 -14.07 -10.06
CA GLU A 19 -8.25 -14.89 -8.92
C GLU A 19 -7.12 -15.45 -8.01
N ASN A 20 -5.85 -15.37 -8.46
CA ASN A 20 -4.71 -16.05 -7.83
C ASN A 20 -4.01 -15.29 -6.67
N VAL A 21 -4.48 -14.09 -6.30
CA VAL A 21 -3.81 -13.23 -5.28
C VAL A 21 -4.61 -13.07 -3.98
N LEU A 22 -5.91 -13.39 -3.96
CA LEU A 22 -6.82 -13.07 -2.83
C LEU A 22 -7.50 -14.29 -2.18
N SER A 23 -7.26 -15.51 -2.66
CA SER A 23 -7.99 -16.72 -2.26
C SER A 23 -7.39 -17.51 -1.07
N GLN A 24 -6.19 -17.14 -0.58
CA GLN A 24 -5.44 -17.93 0.44
C GLN A 24 -5.49 -17.38 1.88
N GLN A 25 -6.36 -16.42 2.21
CA GLN A 25 -6.47 -15.87 3.58
C GLN A 25 -7.72 -16.37 4.33
N THR A 26 -7.70 -17.65 4.74
CA THR A 26 -8.69 -18.22 5.68
C THR A 26 -8.10 -18.33 7.08
N SER A 27 -8.68 -17.64 8.07
CA SER A 27 -8.30 -17.79 9.48
C SER A 27 -8.85 -19.11 10.06
N SER A 28 -8.00 -20.12 10.17
CA SER A 28 -8.30 -21.40 10.84
C SER A 28 -8.01 -21.33 12.34
N ALA A 29 -8.76 -22.10 13.13
CA ALA A 29 -8.53 -22.29 14.56
C ALA A 29 -8.64 -23.79 14.89
N GLU A 30 -7.73 -24.29 15.72
CA GLU A 30 -7.60 -25.70 16.10
C GLU A 30 -7.49 -25.81 17.63
N LEU A 31 -8.01 -26.90 18.21
CA LEU A 31 -8.25 -27.05 19.65
C LEU A 31 -7.79 -28.43 20.16
N ILE A 32 -6.88 -28.45 21.14
CA ILE A 32 -6.31 -29.67 21.74
C ILE A 32 -6.46 -29.61 23.27
N ARG A 33 -6.67 -30.75 23.99
CA ARG A 33 -7.21 -30.81 25.37
C ARG A 33 -6.30 -31.44 26.45
N THR A 34 -6.39 -30.89 27.67
CA THR A 34 -5.99 -31.50 28.97
C THR A 34 -7.06 -31.29 30.09
N PRO A 35 -6.99 -31.96 31.28
CA PRO A 35 -8.05 -31.93 32.32
C PRO A 35 -7.72 -31.21 33.66
N SER A 36 -8.71 -30.50 34.25
CA SER A 36 -8.54 -29.38 35.22
C SER A 36 -9.55 -29.33 36.40
N GLU A 37 -9.31 -28.49 37.44
CA GLU A 37 -10.35 -27.93 38.35
C GLU A 37 -9.91 -26.60 39.07
N SER A 38 -10.81 -25.89 39.80
CA SER A 38 -10.81 -24.41 40.14
C SER A 38 -10.80 -24.06 41.67
N SER A 39 -11.04 -22.84 42.25
CA SER A 39 -11.57 -21.49 41.86
C SER A 39 -11.12 -20.32 42.81
N GLU A 40 -11.53 -19.06 42.52
CA GLU A 40 -11.93 -17.93 43.47
C GLU A 40 -10.91 -17.27 44.46
N ASP A 41 -11.00 -16.00 44.94
CA ASP A 41 -11.82 -14.76 44.66
C ASP A 41 -11.11 -13.44 45.18
N THR A 42 -11.73 -12.24 45.03
CA THR A 42 -11.36 -10.84 45.50
C THR A 42 -10.05 -10.23 44.94
N ASP A 43 -9.52 -8.97 45.09
CA ASP A 43 -9.84 -7.57 45.58
C ASP A 43 -8.69 -6.61 45.06
N GLN A 44 -8.67 -5.25 44.96
CA GLN A 44 -9.64 -4.13 44.74
C GLN A 44 -8.92 -2.76 44.40
N ALA A 45 -9.63 -1.76 43.83
CA ALA A 45 -9.39 -0.28 43.77
C ALA A 45 -8.66 0.39 42.56
N ASP A 46 -8.83 1.73 42.40
CA ASP A 46 -8.77 2.50 41.12
C ASP A 46 -7.82 3.74 41.10
N HIS A 47 -7.36 4.18 39.90
CA HIS A 47 -7.34 5.59 39.41
C HIS A 47 -6.40 5.89 38.19
N LYS A 48 -7.01 6.38 37.09
CA LYS A 48 -6.55 7.40 36.08
C LYS A 48 -5.27 7.19 35.22
N TRP A 49 -5.37 7.62 33.95
CA TRP A 49 -4.57 7.14 32.80
C TRP A 49 -4.06 8.21 31.81
N LEU A 50 -3.04 7.83 31.02
CA LEU A 50 -2.46 8.50 29.84
C LEU A 50 -3.24 8.13 28.53
N PRO A 51 -2.98 8.77 27.36
CA PRO A 51 -3.76 8.54 26.14
C PRO A 51 -3.52 7.15 25.49
N MET A 52 -4.59 6.37 25.36
CA MET A 52 -4.59 4.99 24.84
C MET A 52 -4.46 4.88 23.30
N PRO A 53 -3.96 3.75 22.76
CA PRO A 53 -4.07 3.40 21.34
C PRO A 53 -5.52 3.31 20.83
N PHE A 54 -5.73 3.55 19.54
CA PHE A 54 -7.08 3.62 18.94
C PHE A 54 -7.82 2.27 18.96
N TRP A 55 -7.12 1.17 18.69
CA TRP A 55 -7.70 -0.18 18.68
C TRP A 55 -8.12 -0.62 20.09
N ALA A 56 -7.34 -0.27 21.11
CA ALA A 56 -7.68 -0.55 22.51
C ALA A 56 -8.87 0.31 22.97
N LYS A 57 -8.95 1.57 22.53
CA LYS A 57 -10.15 2.39 22.72
C LYS A 57 -11.38 1.75 22.06
N LEU A 58 -11.24 1.18 20.86
CA LEU A 58 -12.33 0.48 20.18
C LEU A 58 -12.77 -0.77 20.94
N LEU A 59 -11.84 -1.67 21.28
CA LEU A 59 -12.13 -2.85 22.12
C LEU A 59 -12.82 -2.43 23.43
N ARG A 60 -12.31 -1.41 24.12
CA ARG A 60 -12.91 -0.90 25.37
C ARG A 60 -14.28 -0.22 25.19
N GLN A 61 -14.63 0.27 23.99
CA GLN A 61 -15.96 0.83 23.72
C GLN A 61 -17.03 -0.26 23.48
N HIS A 62 -16.62 -1.51 23.25
CA HIS A 62 -17.50 -2.55 22.73
C HIS A 62 -17.37 -3.94 23.37
N LEU A 63 -16.28 -4.21 24.11
CA LEU A 63 -16.41 -5.06 25.30
C LEU A 63 -17.60 -4.52 26.11
N PRO A 64 -18.49 -5.37 26.64
CA PRO A 64 -19.54 -4.91 27.52
C PRO A 64 -18.95 -4.03 28.63
N GLN A 65 -19.74 -3.09 29.17
CA GLN A 65 -19.43 -2.52 30.47
C GLN A 65 -19.70 -3.59 31.55
N SER A 66 -18.90 -4.66 31.53
CA SER A 66 -18.62 -5.47 32.71
C SER A 66 -18.25 -4.48 33.79
N ARG A 67 -19.08 -4.43 34.85
CA ARG A 67 -18.89 -3.56 36.01
C ARG A 67 -17.41 -3.57 36.36
N GLU A 68 -16.75 -2.40 36.38
CA GLU A 68 -15.32 -2.31 36.65
C GLU A 68 -15.04 -3.16 37.90
N PRO A 69 -14.23 -4.22 37.80
CA PRO A 69 -14.13 -5.20 38.87
C PRO A 69 -13.26 -4.67 40.01
N ASP A 70 -13.87 -3.79 40.80
CA ASP A 70 -13.60 -3.59 42.22
C ASP A 70 -13.31 -4.94 42.91
N HIS A 71 -14.00 -6.01 42.50
CA HIS A 71 -13.76 -7.40 42.87
C HIS A 71 -12.35 -8.02 42.59
N SER A 72 -11.48 -7.46 41.74
CA SER A 72 -10.39 -8.29 41.13
C SER A 72 -8.98 -8.07 41.67
N LYS A 73 -8.39 -9.14 42.22
CA LYS A 73 -6.95 -9.33 42.41
C LYS A 73 -6.23 -9.02 41.09
N PRO A 74 -5.14 -8.22 41.11
CA PRO A 74 -4.33 -7.99 39.92
C PRO A 74 -3.83 -9.30 39.31
N ILE A 75 -4.06 -9.47 38.00
CA ILE A 75 -3.57 -10.60 37.20
C ILE A 75 -2.05 -10.68 37.37
N THR A 76 -1.54 -11.78 37.94
CA THR A 76 -0.08 -11.97 38.05
C THR A 76 0.49 -12.42 36.72
N VAL A 77 1.33 -11.57 36.13
CA VAL A 77 1.90 -11.76 34.78
C VAL A 77 3.37 -12.17 34.87
N ILE A 78 3.78 -13.14 34.06
CA ILE A 78 5.19 -13.39 33.74
C ILE A 78 5.46 -13.17 32.25
N SER A 79 6.59 -12.52 31.96
CA SER A 79 7.02 -12.20 30.61
C SER A 79 8.38 -12.84 30.34
N GLY A 80 8.61 -13.30 29.11
CA GLY A 80 9.86 -13.90 28.68
C GLY A 80 10.16 -13.56 27.22
N CYS A 81 11.41 -13.18 26.92
CA CYS A 81 11.74 -12.44 25.68
C CYS A 81 10.91 -11.14 25.59
N THR A 82 10.92 -10.38 26.68
CA THR A 82 10.03 -9.25 26.97
C THR A 82 10.14 -8.09 25.97
N GLY A 83 11.31 -7.85 25.37
CA GLY A 83 11.52 -6.76 24.42
C GLY A 83 11.12 -5.39 24.99
N ALA A 84 10.20 -4.70 24.31
CA ALA A 84 9.67 -3.40 24.75
C ALA A 84 8.53 -3.50 25.79
N ALA A 85 8.22 -4.70 26.29
CA ALA A 85 7.08 -5.04 27.14
C ALA A 85 5.72 -4.60 26.56
N ALA A 86 5.45 -4.96 25.30
CA ALA A 86 4.21 -4.62 24.59
C ALA A 86 2.95 -5.11 25.34
N GLU A 87 3.05 -6.22 26.05
CA GLU A 87 2.02 -6.79 26.92
C GLU A 87 1.57 -5.84 28.03
N ILE A 88 2.49 -5.03 28.59
CA ILE A 88 2.16 -4.02 29.59
C ILE A 88 1.21 -3.00 28.95
N GLY A 89 1.56 -2.48 27.77
CA GLY A 89 0.71 -1.56 27.01
C GLY A 89 -0.65 -2.16 26.62
N VAL A 90 -0.77 -3.48 26.46
CA VAL A 90 -2.04 -4.18 26.24
C VAL A 90 -2.89 -4.18 27.51
N PHE A 91 -2.34 -4.62 28.66
CA PHE A 91 -3.08 -4.63 29.94
C PHE A 91 -3.48 -3.21 30.39
N GLU A 92 -2.59 -2.23 30.28
CA GLU A 92 -2.87 -0.81 30.55
C GLU A 92 -4.06 -0.30 29.72
N ALA A 93 -4.07 -0.57 28.40
CA ALA A 93 -5.07 -0.04 27.49
C ALA A 93 -6.42 -0.79 27.56
N LEU A 94 -6.41 -2.06 27.98
CA LEU A 94 -7.61 -2.82 28.37
C LEU A 94 -8.13 -2.46 29.77
N ARG A 95 -7.33 -1.79 30.61
CA ARG A 95 -7.58 -1.49 32.04
C ARG A 95 -7.77 -2.72 32.93
N LEU A 96 -7.19 -3.85 32.58
CA LEU A 96 -7.16 -4.99 33.50
C LEU A 96 -6.17 -4.68 34.63
N PRO A 97 -6.49 -4.88 35.92
CA PRO A 97 -5.51 -4.75 36.98
C PRO A 97 -4.50 -5.90 36.86
N PHE A 98 -3.20 -5.58 36.90
CA PHE A 98 -2.14 -6.56 36.64
C PHE A 98 -0.84 -6.20 37.37
N LEU A 99 -0.05 -7.24 37.67
CA LEU A 99 1.27 -7.15 38.28
C LEU A 99 2.25 -8.04 37.51
N VAL A 100 3.19 -7.44 36.80
CA VAL A 100 4.27 -8.21 36.16
C VAL A 100 5.28 -8.64 37.23
N MET A 101 5.22 -9.91 37.64
CA MET A 101 6.09 -10.46 38.68
C MET A 101 7.51 -10.70 38.17
N SER A 102 7.68 -11.08 36.90
CA SER A 102 9.00 -11.13 36.29
C SER A 102 8.99 -10.95 34.78
N ALA A 103 10.12 -10.47 34.27
CA ALA A 103 10.45 -10.36 32.85
C ALA A 103 11.83 -10.98 32.58
N SER A 104 12.10 -11.38 31.34
CA SER A 104 13.46 -11.67 30.90
C SER A 104 13.73 -11.19 29.48
N ASP A 105 14.91 -10.60 29.28
CA ASP A 105 15.40 -10.21 27.96
C ASP A 105 16.94 -10.11 27.97
N PRO A 106 17.63 -10.62 26.93
CA PRO A 106 19.09 -10.56 26.85
C PRO A 106 19.64 -9.16 26.55
N ASN A 107 18.80 -8.22 26.10
CA ASN A 107 19.19 -6.84 25.83
C ASN A 107 18.88 -5.96 27.05
N GLU A 108 19.90 -5.59 27.82
CA GLU A 108 19.77 -4.76 29.04
C GLU A 108 19.07 -3.41 28.79
N LYS A 109 19.09 -2.89 27.55
CA LYS A 109 18.37 -1.65 27.17
C LYS A 109 16.85 -1.79 27.28
N CYS A 110 16.33 -3.02 27.18
CA CYS A 110 14.91 -3.30 27.38
C CYS A 110 14.48 -3.04 28.82
N LEU A 111 15.30 -3.39 29.81
CA LEU A 111 15.04 -3.05 31.22
C LEU A 111 14.98 -1.53 31.42
N SER A 112 15.91 -0.77 30.85
CA SER A 112 15.87 0.70 30.90
C SER A 112 14.60 1.26 30.27
N PHE A 113 14.29 0.83 29.03
CA PHE A 113 13.10 1.29 28.30
C PHE A 113 11.80 1.01 29.06
N VAL A 114 11.63 -0.21 29.60
CA VAL A 114 10.43 -0.61 30.33
C VAL A 114 10.33 0.11 31.68
N THR A 115 11.45 0.37 32.35
CA THR A 115 11.48 1.14 33.60
C THR A 115 11.11 2.62 33.37
N GLU A 116 11.57 3.21 32.27
CA GLU A 116 11.29 4.61 31.92
C GLU A 116 9.85 4.83 31.41
N ASN A 117 9.33 3.92 30.58
CA ASN A 117 8.01 4.07 29.96
C ASN A 117 6.87 3.54 30.84
N TYR A 118 7.11 2.51 31.65
CA TYR A 118 6.10 1.85 32.49
C TYR A 118 6.46 1.86 33.99
N PRO A 119 6.75 3.02 34.62
CA PRO A 119 7.26 3.09 36.00
C PRO A 119 6.26 2.59 37.06
N LYS A 120 4.96 2.50 36.74
CA LYS A 120 3.93 1.88 37.61
C LYS A 120 3.90 0.35 37.54
N HIS A 121 4.28 -0.22 36.40
CA HIS A 121 4.10 -1.63 36.06
C HIS A 121 5.43 -2.35 35.76
N THR A 122 6.57 -1.72 36.08
CA THR A 122 7.91 -2.26 35.87
C THR A 122 8.05 -3.64 36.52
N PRO A 123 8.47 -4.70 35.79
CA PRO A 123 8.52 -6.08 36.29
C PRO A 123 9.29 -6.22 37.61
N THR A 124 8.69 -6.83 38.64
CA THR A 124 9.29 -6.81 40.00
C THR A 124 10.63 -7.54 40.06
N HIS A 125 10.85 -8.52 39.18
CA HIS A 125 12.17 -9.06 38.86
C HIS A 125 12.46 -8.97 37.35
N TRP A 126 13.73 -8.80 36.99
CA TRP A 126 14.21 -8.86 35.60
C TRP A 126 15.39 -9.82 35.51
N PHE A 127 15.41 -10.67 34.49
CA PHE A 127 16.46 -11.65 34.25
C PHE A 127 17.05 -11.51 32.84
N ARG A 128 18.26 -12.04 32.63
CA ARG A 128 18.95 -11.98 31.35
C ARG A 128 18.33 -12.88 30.27
N ASP A 129 17.74 -14.00 30.68
CA ASP A 129 17.27 -15.05 29.78
C ASP A 129 16.21 -15.92 30.48
N LEU A 130 15.46 -16.70 29.69
CA LEU A 130 14.45 -17.64 30.19
C LEU A 130 15.07 -18.61 31.21
N ASP A 131 16.29 -19.10 30.95
CA ASP A 131 17.01 -19.99 31.85
C ASP A 131 17.42 -19.31 33.17
N ALA A 132 17.78 -18.02 33.15
CA ALA A 132 18.03 -17.22 34.34
C ALA A 132 16.77 -16.96 35.16
N GLN A 133 15.63 -16.77 34.50
CA GLN A 133 14.32 -16.59 35.13
C GLN A 133 13.85 -17.88 35.80
N ARG A 134 13.81 -19.01 35.07
CA ARG A 134 13.34 -20.30 35.61
C ARG A 134 14.24 -20.85 36.71
N LEU A 135 15.57 -20.75 36.54
CA LEU A 135 16.56 -21.17 37.55
C LEU A 135 16.75 -20.14 38.67
N ARG A 136 15.98 -19.04 38.66
CA ARG A 136 16.00 -17.97 39.67
C ARG A 136 17.42 -17.45 39.98
N LYS A 137 18.22 -17.23 38.92
CA LYS A 137 19.56 -16.63 39.00
C LYS A 137 19.47 -15.18 39.50
N ALA A 138 20.61 -14.52 39.70
CA ALA A 138 20.63 -13.12 40.15
C ALA A 138 19.76 -12.21 39.25
N CYS A 139 18.84 -11.47 39.88
CA CYS A 139 18.00 -10.47 39.24
C CYS A 139 18.86 -9.29 38.75
N LEU A 140 18.61 -8.78 37.54
CA LEU A 140 19.30 -7.59 37.01
C LEU A 140 18.71 -6.27 37.54
N ARG A 141 17.44 -6.26 37.95
CA ARG A 141 16.77 -5.07 38.51
C ARG A 141 17.28 -4.70 39.92
N HIS A 142 17.76 -5.68 40.67
CA HIS A 142 18.26 -5.49 42.03
C HIS A 142 19.77 -5.76 42.07
N SER A 143 20.54 -4.94 42.78
CA SER A 143 22.00 -5.11 42.83
C SER A 143 22.40 -6.44 43.47
N SER A 144 23.64 -6.89 43.23
CA SER A 144 24.16 -8.21 43.64
C SER A 144 24.24 -8.45 45.17
N ALA A 145 23.80 -7.49 45.99
CA ALA A 145 23.58 -7.65 47.43
C ALA A 145 22.11 -7.95 47.80
N CYS A 146 21.22 -8.14 46.82
CA CYS A 146 19.80 -8.38 47.05
C CYS A 146 19.56 -9.73 47.73
N THR A 147 19.27 -9.70 49.03
CA THR A 147 18.65 -10.82 49.76
C THR A 147 17.15 -10.92 49.45
N CYS A 148 16.76 -10.67 48.20
CA CYS A 148 15.44 -11.04 47.73
C CYS A 148 15.41 -12.56 47.61
N ASP A 149 14.53 -13.20 48.38
CA ASP A 149 14.30 -14.65 48.31
C ASP A 149 14.09 -15.11 46.86
N PRO A 150 14.55 -16.33 46.51
CA PRO A 150 14.63 -16.79 45.12
C PRO A 150 13.26 -16.69 44.46
N CYS A 151 13.15 -15.74 43.52
CA CYS A 151 11.96 -15.17 42.89
C CYS A 151 10.62 -15.81 43.31
N PRO A 152 9.70 -15.07 43.97
CA PRO A 152 8.54 -15.63 44.68
C PRO A 152 7.46 -16.27 43.78
N ILE A 153 7.75 -16.46 42.50
CA ILE A 153 6.90 -17.09 41.51
C ILE A 153 7.11 -18.61 41.58
N GLY A 154 6.35 -19.24 42.46
CA GLY A 154 6.18 -20.70 42.47
C GLY A 154 5.39 -21.20 41.26
N LYS A 155 5.39 -22.52 41.10
CA LYS A 155 4.56 -23.24 40.12
C LYS A 155 3.08 -22.91 40.36
N GLY A 156 2.33 -22.54 39.33
CA GLY A 156 0.93 -22.13 39.42
C GLY A 156 0.65 -20.72 39.96
N MET A 157 1.67 -19.94 40.33
CA MET A 157 1.48 -18.62 40.95
C MET A 157 1.24 -17.48 39.94
N ALA A 158 1.57 -17.70 38.66
CA ALA A 158 1.26 -16.77 37.58
C ALA A 158 -0.14 -17.03 37.02
N ASP A 159 -1.01 -16.03 37.05
CA ASP A 159 -2.32 -16.10 36.41
C ASP A 159 -2.20 -16.05 34.88
N PHE A 160 -1.15 -15.40 34.34
CA PHE A 160 -0.94 -15.25 32.90
C PHE A 160 0.55 -15.21 32.52
N ALA A 161 0.89 -15.70 31.32
CA ALA A 161 2.24 -15.60 30.75
C ALA A 161 2.21 -15.09 29.30
N LEU A 162 3.20 -14.29 28.90
CA LEU A 162 3.40 -13.88 27.50
C LEU A 162 4.86 -14.06 27.07
N THR A 163 5.07 -14.59 25.87
CA THR A 163 6.42 -14.82 25.32
C THR A 163 6.51 -14.58 23.81
N GLY A 164 7.30 -13.59 23.38
CA GLY A 164 7.67 -13.39 21.97
C GLY A 164 9.06 -13.95 21.70
N SER A 165 9.16 -15.25 21.43
CA SER A 165 10.47 -15.93 21.33
C SER A 165 11.24 -15.52 20.05
N PRO A 166 12.56 -15.74 19.97
CA PRO A 166 13.36 -15.21 18.85
C PRO A 166 12.91 -15.74 17.49
N CYS A 167 12.50 -14.84 16.59
CA CYS A 167 11.93 -15.19 15.30
C CYS A 167 12.94 -15.38 14.16
N HIS A 168 14.23 -15.04 14.37
CA HIS A 168 15.29 -15.15 13.35
C HIS A 168 15.60 -16.58 12.84
N PRO A 169 15.42 -17.68 13.61
CA PRO A 169 15.52 -19.03 13.06
C PRO A 169 14.49 -19.26 11.95
N PHE A 170 13.28 -18.71 12.13
CA PHE A 170 12.06 -19.11 11.44
C PHE A 170 11.63 -18.16 10.30
N SER A 171 11.99 -16.88 10.41
CA SER A 171 11.54 -15.81 9.50
C SER A 171 11.80 -16.07 8.02
N ARG A 172 10.78 -15.79 7.19
CA ARG A 172 10.85 -15.83 5.71
C ARG A 172 11.86 -14.84 5.12
N LEU A 173 12.21 -13.78 5.86
CA LEU A 173 13.06 -12.69 5.37
C LEU A 173 14.57 -13.00 5.45
N ARG A 174 14.97 -14.16 6.00
CA ARG A 174 16.38 -14.57 6.03
C ARG A 174 16.76 -15.22 4.70
N SER A 175 17.66 -14.57 3.94
CA SER A 175 18.21 -15.09 2.67
C SER A 175 18.66 -16.55 2.75
N ASN A 176 19.28 -16.94 3.87
CA ASN A 176 19.73 -18.30 4.15
C ASN A 176 18.76 -19.08 5.05
N ARG A 177 17.45 -19.08 4.78
CA ARG A 177 16.50 -20.08 5.35
C ARG A 177 16.71 -21.48 4.74
N SER A 178 17.57 -21.59 3.73
CA SER A 178 18.04 -22.84 3.10
C SER A 178 19.00 -23.67 3.97
N GLY A 179 19.67 -23.07 4.94
CA GLY A 179 20.35 -23.82 6.00
C GLY A 179 19.35 -24.24 7.08
N THR A 180 19.34 -25.51 7.47
CA THR A 180 18.37 -26.11 8.40
C THR A 180 18.14 -25.21 9.62
N VAL A 181 16.88 -24.85 9.88
CA VAL A 181 16.47 -23.92 10.95
C VAL A 181 17.06 -24.29 12.31
N GLU A 182 17.26 -25.59 12.58
CA GLU A 182 17.80 -26.15 13.83
C GLU A 182 19.26 -25.74 14.11
N GLN A 183 20.03 -25.33 13.10
CA GLN A 183 21.41 -24.84 13.27
C GLN A 183 21.48 -23.37 13.76
N HIS A 184 20.36 -22.65 13.85
CA HIS A 184 20.37 -21.28 14.36
C HIS A 184 20.52 -21.29 15.88
N HIS A 185 21.48 -20.54 16.43
CA HIS A 185 21.79 -20.53 17.86
C HIS A 185 20.62 -20.17 18.79
N GLU A 186 19.62 -19.44 18.31
CA GLU A 186 18.39 -19.10 19.05
C GLU A 186 17.27 -20.16 18.93
N TYR A 187 17.46 -21.21 18.13
CA TYR A 187 16.44 -22.24 17.88
C TYR A 187 15.98 -22.92 19.18
N GLU A 188 16.93 -23.40 20.00
CA GLU A 188 16.62 -24.06 21.27
C GLU A 188 16.13 -23.09 22.36
N THR A 189 16.28 -21.76 22.19
CA THR A 189 15.60 -20.78 23.05
C THR A 189 14.09 -20.93 22.93
N THR A 190 13.60 -21.10 21.70
CA THR A 190 12.18 -21.38 21.42
C THR A 190 11.83 -22.84 21.69
N MET A 191 12.63 -23.79 21.23
CA MET A 191 12.24 -25.20 21.20
C MET A 191 12.53 -25.99 22.48
N SER A 192 13.33 -25.45 23.40
CA SER A 192 13.66 -26.07 24.70
C SER A 192 13.52 -25.10 25.88
N SER A 193 14.28 -23.99 25.92
CA SER A 193 14.30 -23.10 27.09
C SER A 193 12.94 -22.51 27.43
N LEU A 194 12.10 -22.22 26.42
CA LEU A 194 10.72 -21.78 26.59
C LEU A 194 9.80 -22.87 27.17
N LEU A 195 9.92 -24.12 26.71
CA LEU A 195 9.11 -25.22 27.24
C LEU A 195 9.51 -25.56 28.68
N ASP A 196 10.81 -25.60 28.95
CA ASP A 196 11.38 -25.71 30.30
C ASP A 196 10.91 -24.57 31.23
N TRP A 197 10.72 -23.36 30.70
CA TRP A 197 10.23 -22.20 31.44
C TRP A 197 8.73 -22.30 31.77
N VAL A 198 7.90 -22.70 30.80
CA VAL A 198 6.46 -22.95 31.02
C VAL A 198 6.25 -24.09 32.01
N GLU A 199 6.98 -25.20 31.88
CA GLU A 199 6.94 -26.34 32.81
C GLU A 199 7.46 -25.98 34.22
N THR A 200 8.37 -25.01 34.34
CA THR A 200 8.83 -24.52 35.66
C THR A 200 7.76 -23.68 36.37
N PHE A 201 7.04 -22.82 35.64
CA PHE A 201 6.13 -21.83 36.25
C PHE A 201 4.65 -22.25 36.25
N GLU A 202 4.21 -23.12 35.35
CA GLU A 202 2.81 -23.52 35.13
C GLU A 202 1.81 -22.34 35.23
N PRO A 203 1.97 -21.27 34.42
CA PRO A 203 1.02 -20.17 34.38
C PRO A 203 -0.38 -20.65 33.99
N LYS A 204 -1.45 -20.13 34.60
CA LYS A 204 -2.82 -20.62 34.36
C LYS A 204 -3.29 -20.45 32.91
N ALA A 205 -2.80 -19.42 32.22
CA ALA A 205 -2.92 -19.22 30.79
C ALA A 205 -1.61 -18.63 30.23
N TRP A 206 -1.32 -18.89 28.96
CA TRP A 206 -0.08 -18.47 28.31
C TRP A 206 -0.33 -18.13 26.84
N VAL A 207 0.32 -17.08 26.35
CA VAL A 207 0.31 -16.65 24.95
C VAL A 207 1.74 -16.61 24.42
N MET A 208 1.94 -17.25 23.27
CA MET A 208 3.18 -17.22 22.51
C MET A 208 2.96 -16.51 21.18
N GLU A 209 3.90 -15.65 20.78
CA GLU A 209 3.93 -15.03 19.45
C GLU A 209 5.05 -15.66 18.61
N GLN A 210 4.76 -15.90 17.32
CA GLN A 210 5.75 -16.25 16.30
C GLN A 210 5.34 -15.79 14.90
N VAL A 211 6.37 -15.58 14.06
CA VAL A 211 6.23 -15.31 12.63
C VAL A 211 5.70 -16.50 11.84
N GLN A 212 4.97 -16.24 10.74
CA GLN A 212 4.38 -17.26 9.85
C GLN A 212 5.39 -18.31 9.31
N GLY A 213 6.70 -18.00 9.31
CA GLY A 213 7.75 -18.95 8.95
C GLY A 213 8.01 -20.07 9.98
N PHE A 214 7.39 -20.01 11.16
CA PHE A 214 7.42 -21.05 12.20
C PHE A 214 6.55 -22.27 11.83
N ASP A 215 5.51 -22.09 11.02
CA ASP A 215 4.67 -23.18 10.49
C ASP A 215 5.03 -23.59 9.05
N MET A 216 6.14 -23.08 8.53
CA MET A 216 6.73 -23.57 7.28
C MET A 216 7.74 -24.68 7.56
N LYS A 217 7.81 -25.65 6.64
CA LYS A 217 8.82 -26.72 6.62
C LYS A 217 10.24 -26.23 6.96
N TYR A 218 11.03 -27.09 7.59
CA TYR A 218 12.44 -26.82 7.93
C TYR A 218 13.30 -26.44 6.73
N ASP A 219 13.08 -27.13 5.60
CA ASP A 219 13.72 -26.96 4.31
C ASP A 219 12.69 -27.35 3.20
N LYS A 220 13.13 -27.71 1.99
CA LYS A 220 12.21 -28.10 0.91
C LYS A 220 11.66 -29.53 1.08
N ASP A 221 12.49 -30.42 1.59
CA ASP A 221 12.31 -31.87 1.54
C ASP A 221 11.65 -32.40 2.81
N ALA A 222 11.90 -31.75 3.96
CA ALA A 222 11.25 -32.03 5.24
C ALA A 222 9.71 -32.06 5.13
N SER A 223 9.07 -33.07 5.71
CA SER A 223 7.61 -33.18 5.85
C SER A 223 7.05 -32.44 7.08
N ASP A 224 7.92 -31.85 7.88
CA ASP A 224 7.68 -31.44 9.26
C ASP A 224 7.96 -29.94 9.46
N THR A 225 7.35 -29.32 10.46
CA THR A 225 7.43 -27.87 10.73
C THR A 225 7.90 -27.58 12.16
N PRO A 226 8.58 -26.44 12.42
CA PRO A 226 8.92 -26.03 13.78
C PRO A 226 7.71 -25.97 14.72
N MET A 227 6.57 -25.46 14.24
CA MET A 227 5.29 -25.51 14.95
C MET A 227 4.90 -26.94 15.33
N ARG A 228 4.92 -27.89 14.39
CA ARG A 228 4.55 -29.29 14.66
C ARG A 228 5.49 -29.95 15.68
N ARG A 229 6.81 -29.75 15.58
CA ARG A 229 7.76 -30.24 16.61
C ARG A 229 7.55 -29.56 17.96
N PHE A 230 7.17 -28.29 17.98
CA PHE A 230 6.89 -27.56 19.22
C PHE A 230 5.63 -28.10 19.91
N LEU A 231 4.55 -28.32 19.16
CA LEU A 231 3.31 -28.94 19.62
C LEU A 231 3.51 -30.38 20.11
N GLN A 232 4.42 -31.14 19.48
CA GLN A 232 4.85 -32.44 20.00
C GLN A 232 5.63 -32.29 21.32
N ARG A 233 6.72 -31.51 21.34
CA ARG A 233 7.59 -31.35 22.52
C ARG A 233 6.85 -30.83 23.76
N ILE A 234 5.75 -30.06 23.60
CA ILE A 234 4.91 -29.63 24.73
C ILE A 234 3.91 -30.70 25.19
N ALA A 235 3.35 -31.50 24.28
CA ALA A 235 2.50 -32.64 24.63
C ALA A 235 3.28 -33.74 25.37
N GLU A 236 4.61 -33.78 25.21
CA GLU A 236 5.55 -34.66 25.92
C GLU A 236 5.93 -34.15 27.33
N ARG A 237 5.59 -32.91 27.73
CA ARG A 237 5.89 -32.35 29.07
C ARG A 237 4.87 -32.77 30.13
N GLN A 238 5.33 -32.87 31.39
CA GLN A 238 4.51 -33.38 32.50
C GLN A 238 4.09 -32.26 33.44
N PHE A 239 2.95 -31.67 33.14
CA PHE A 239 2.38 -30.58 33.93
C PHE A 239 1.64 -31.09 35.18
N SER A 240 1.99 -30.54 36.34
CA SER A 240 1.44 -30.94 37.65
C SER A 240 0.11 -30.26 38.00
N ILE A 241 -0.16 -29.09 37.43
CA ILE A 241 -1.37 -28.30 37.65
C ILE A 241 -2.22 -28.38 36.38
N GLY A 242 -3.50 -28.76 36.52
CA GLY A 242 -4.45 -28.79 35.40
C GLY A 242 -4.15 -29.80 34.28
N GLY A 243 -3.25 -30.77 34.53
CA GLY A 243 -2.93 -31.85 33.59
C GLY A 243 -2.30 -31.42 32.25
N GLY A 244 -1.92 -30.15 32.13
CA GLY A 244 -1.29 -29.53 30.95
C GLY A 244 -2.14 -28.45 30.31
N TYR A 245 -1.80 -28.08 29.08
CA TYR A 245 -2.42 -26.94 28.39
C TYR A 245 -3.42 -27.34 27.31
N TRP A 246 -4.51 -26.57 27.22
CA TRP A 246 -5.26 -26.46 25.98
C TRP A 246 -4.52 -25.51 25.05
N LEU A 247 -4.31 -25.95 23.81
CA LEU A 247 -3.59 -25.16 22.80
C LEU A 247 -4.57 -24.69 21.73
N LEU A 248 -4.43 -23.40 21.36
CA LEU A 248 -5.22 -22.69 20.38
C LEU A 248 -4.28 -21.95 19.43
N LYS A 249 -4.20 -22.39 18.17
CA LYS A 249 -3.47 -21.69 17.12
C LYS A 249 -4.35 -20.56 16.56
N PHE A 250 -3.78 -19.36 16.40
CA PHE A 250 -4.40 -18.24 15.70
C PHE A 250 -3.42 -17.66 14.69
N GLU A 251 -3.79 -17.61 13.41
CA GLU A 251 -3.09 -16.80 12.41
C GLU A 251 -3.80 -15.43 12.30
N LEU A 252 -3.11 -14.37 12.73
CA LEU A 252 -3.69 -13.04 12.88
C LEU A 252 -2.91 -12.03 12.02
N ASP A 253 -3.47 -11.69 10.86
CA ASP A 253 -3.01 -10.52 10.12
C ASP A 253 -3.38 -9.24 10.88
N MET A 254 -2.42 -8.32 11.00
CA MET A 254 -2.61 -7.01 11.64
C MET A 254 -3.61 -6.12 10.88
N GLU A 255 -3.77 -6.31 9.57
CA GLU A 255 -4.83 -5.65 8.80
C GLU A 255 -6.21 -6.19 9.17
N TRP A 256 -6.30 -7.51 9.41
CA TRP A 256 -7.55 -8.18 9.78
C TRP A 256 -7.96 -7.95 11.24
N GLN A 257 -7.01 -7.79 12.17
CA GLN A 257 -7.32 -7.41 13.55
C GLN A 257 -8.10 -6.09 13.64
N VAL A 258 -7.80 -5.10 12.78
CA VAL A 258 -8.55 -3.84 12.72
C VAL A 258 -10.00 -4.06 12.27
N ALA A 259 -10.23 -5.01 11.35
CA ALA A 259 -11.57 -5.39 10.91
C ALA A 259 -12.34 -6.19 11.98
N CYS A 260 -11.73 -7.22 12.57
CA CYS A 260 -12.42 -8.06 13.56
C CYS A 260 -12.62 -7.36 14.91
N ALA A 261 -11.78 -6.39 15.29
CA ALA A 261 -12.08 -5.51 16.42
C ALA A 261 -13.32 -4.61 16.18
N LEU A 262 -13.75 -4.39 14.92
CA LEU A 262 -15.01 -3.73 14.57
C LEU A 262 -16.21 -4.72 14.51
N VAL A 263 -15.98 -5.98 14.15
CA VAL A 263 -17.04 -7.00 14.03
C VAL A 263 -17.41 -7.60 15.39
N THR A 264 -16.43 -8.08 16.17
CA THR A 264 -16.65 -8.63 17.52
C THR A 264 -17.31 -7.59 18.44
N ALA A 265 -16.94 -6.33 18.24
CA ALA A 265 -17.52 -5.16 18.89
C ALA A 265 -19.04 -4.97 18.67
N HIS A 266 -19.56 -5.49 17.57
CA HIS A 266 -20.99 -5.42 17.27
C HIS A 266 -21.74 -6.61 17.90
N TRP A 267 -21.16 -7.81 17.84
CA TRP A 267 -21.73 -9.05 18.37
C TRP A 267 -22.07 -8.99 19.86
N THR A 268 -21.16 -8.49 20.69
CA THR A 268 -21.38 -8.29 22.14
C THR A 268 -22.59 -7.40 22.44
N THR A 269 -22.85 -6.41 21.56
CA THR A 269 -24.00 -5.51 21.69
C THR A 269 -25.32 -6.27 21.46
N VAL A 270 -25.37 -7.14 20.46
CA VAL A 270 -26.56 -7.95 20.10
C VAL A 270 -26.91 -8.98 21.19
N THR A 271 -25.91 -9.60 21.82
CA THR A 271 -26.14 -10.66 22.84
C THR A 271 -26.80 -10.21 24.15
N THR A 272 -27.13 -8.91 24.28
CA THR A 272 -27.85 -8.38 25.46
C THR A 272 -29.37 -8.48 25.35
N ASP A 273 -29.91 -8.83 24.17
CA ASP A 273 -31.34 -8.99 23.90
C ASP A 273 -31.98 -10.17 24.67
N PRO A 274 -33.06 -9.96 25.46
CA PRO A 274 -33.79 -11.02 26.14
C PRO A 274 -34.44 -12.06 25.22
N GLU A 275 -34.96 -11.65 24.05
CA GLU A 275 -35.62 -12.56 23.11
C GLU A 275 -34.58 -13.49 22.45
N PHE A 276 -33.38 -12.99 22.19
CA PHE A 276 -32.26 -13.80 21.69
C PHE A 276 -31.79 -14.86 22.70
N LYS A 277 -31.89 -14.59 24.01
CA LYS A 277 -31.68 -15.58 25.07
C LYS A 277 -32.81 -16.60 25.18
N GLN A 278 -34.04 -16.22 24.85
CA GLN A 278 -35.18 -17.14 24.78
C GLN A 278 -35.09 -18.06 23.56
N PHE A 279 -34.53 -17.58 22.44
CA PHE A 279 -34.17 -18.40 21.28
C PHE A 279 -33.12 -19.45 21.64
N PHE A 280 -31.98 -19.07 22.23
CA PHE A 280 -30.95 -20.06 22.58
C PHE A 280 -31.35 -21.04 23.70
N SER A 281 -32.23 -20.66 24.64
CA SER A 281 -32.74 -21.59 25.66
C SER A 281 -33.84 -22.54 25.15
N SER A 282 -34.33 -22.36 23.93
CA SER A 282 -35.25 -23.30 23.26
C SER A 282 -34.57 -24.20 22.21
N VAL A 283 -33.32 -23.92 21.83
CA VAL A 283 -32.50 -24.81 20.97
C VAL A 283 -31.68 -25.77 21.83
N GLN A 284 -32.30 -26.86 22.30
CA GLN A 284 -31.55 -28.00 22.82
C GLN A 284 -30.85 -28.74 21.66
N PHE A 285 -29.55 -28.53 21.51
CA PHE A 285 -28.69 -29.40 20.70
C PHE A 285 -28.53 -30.77 21.37
N HIS A 286 -29.52 -31.64 21.20
CA HIS A 286 -29.29 -33.08 21.29
C HIS A 286 -28.48 -33.51 20.04
N MET A 287 -27.17 -33.35 20.11
CA MET A 287 -26.27 -33.99 19.16
C MET A 287 -26.23 -35.49 19.43
N ASP A 288 -26.45 -36.25 18.36
CA ASP A 288 -26.48 -37.71 18.35
C ASP A 288 -25.06 -38.29 18.49
N PRO A 289 -24.75 -39.06 19.55
CA PRO A 289 -23.44 -39.68 19.73
C PRO A 289 -23.07 -40.69 18.64
N GLU A 290 -24.05 -41.35 18.00
CA GLU A 290 -23.78 -42.38 16.99
C GLU A 290 -23.12 -41.76 15.74
N ARG A 291 -23.53 -40.54 15.37
CA ARG A 291 -22.91 -39.77 14.28
C ARG A 291 -21.49 -39.29 14.58
N TRP A 292 -21.16 -39.05 15.86
CA TRP A 292 -19.80 -38.67 16.24
C TRP A 292 -18.86 -39.88 16.20
N ASN A 293 -19.31 -41.02 16.74
CA ASN A 293 -18.55 -42.27 16.68
C ASN A 293 -18.32 -42.73 15.24
N ALA A 294 -19.35 -42.70 14.39
CA ALA A 294 -19.21 -43.05 12.97
C ALA A 294 -18.19 -42.18 12.20
N LEU A 295 -18.00 -40.92 12.60
CA LEU A 295 -16.98 -40.04 12.03
C LEU A 295 -15.57 -40.37 12.56
N ALA A 296 -15.45 -40.69 13.85
CA ALA A 296 -14.19 -41.13 14.44
C ALA A 296 -13.74 -42.49 13.88
N ASP A 297 -14.65 -43.44 13.72
CA ASP A 297 -14.39 -44.77 13.15
C ASP A 297 -13.96 -44.67 11.68
N ALA A 298 -14.56 -43.76 10.89
CA ALA A 298 -14.14 -43.49 9.52
C ALA A 298 -12.71 -42.92 9.43
N LEU A 299 -12.36 -41.97 10.29
CA LEU A 299 -11.02 -41.38 10.35
C LEU A 299 -9.95 -42.35 10.88
N LEU A 300 -10.34 -43.31 11.73
CA LEU A 300 -9.47 -44.40 12.17
C LEU A 300 -9.28 -45.47 11.08
N ALA A 301 -10.27 -45.70 10.21
CA ALA A 301 -10.16 -46.63 9.10
C ALA A 301 -9.15 -46.17 8.03
N GLU A 302 -9.13 -44.88 7.68
CA GLU A 302 -8.16 -44.33 6.71
C GLU A 302 -6.71 -44.33 7.21
N ALA A 303 -6.49 -44.49 8.53
CA ALA A 303 -5.16 -44.62 9.13
C ALA A 303 -4.63 -46.07 9.20
N GLY A 304 -5.40 -47.06 8.72
CA GLY A 304 -5.19 -48.49 9.02
C GLY A 304 -4.27 -49.30 8.09
N ASP A 305 -4.13 -48.93 6.81
CA ASP A 305 -3.43 -49.75 5.81
C ASP A 305 -1.97 -49.30 5.58
N GLY A 306 -1.02 -49.96 6.25
CA GLY A 306 0.38 -49.51 6.29
C GLY A 306 1.43 -50.53 6.76
N HIS A 307 1.37 -51.77 6.24
CA HIS A 307 2.35 -52.86 6.46
C HIS A 307 2.60 -53.37 7.90
N GLN A 308 2.21 -54.62 8.14
CA GLN A 308 3.08 -55.57 8.85
C GLN A 308 3.36 -56.80 7.95
N THR A 309 4.61 -57.22 7.91
CA THR A 309 5.07 -58.45 7.27
C THR A 309 5.64 -59.39 8.34
N GLN A 310 5.28 -60.68 8.33
CA GLN A 310 6.18 -61.79 8.71
C GLN A 310 5.55 -63.19 8.57
N PHE A 311 6.29 -64.09 7.90
CA PHE A 311 6.22 -65.57 7.96
C PHE A 311 4.88 -66.27 7.57
N GLN A 312 4.81 -67.56 7.23
CA GLN A 312 5.84 -68.63 7.24
C GLN A 312 5.69 -69.66 6.08
N GLU A 313 6.66 -70.57 6.03
CA GLU A 313 6.97 -71.68 5.10
C GLU A 313 5.83 -72.60 4.60
N GLY A 314 5.78 -72.81 3.27
CA GLY A 314 6.09 -74.09 2.61
C GLY A 314 5.20 -75.36 2.76
N ALA A 315 4.60 -75.81 1.65
CA ALA A 315 4.36 -77.23 1.30
C ALA A 315 3.99 -77.38 -0.20
N ALA A 316 4.02 -78.60 -0.75
CA ALA A 316 3.64 -78.95 -2.14
C ALA A 316 2.90 -80.30 -2.20
N GLU A 317 2.66 -80.85 -3.41
CA GLU A 317 1.88 -82.07 -3.74
C GLU A 317 0.34 -81.88 -3.65
N GLU A 318 -0.53 -82.44 -4.52
CA GLU A 318 -0.41 -83.23 -5.78
C GLU A 318 -1.69 -82.99 -6.66
N PRO A 319 -1.80 -83.50 -7.92
CA PRO A 319 -2.60 -82.85 -8.98
C PRO A 319 -3.96 -83.49 -9.39
N GLY A 320 -4.68 -82.81 -10.29
CA GLY A 320 -5.82 -83.34 -11.08
C GLY A 320 -5.95 -82.66 -12.45
N ALA A 321 -6.29 -83.41 -13.50
CA ALA A 321 -6.35 -82.97 -14.91
C ALA A 321 -7.80 -82.62 -15.37
N ALA A 322 -8.12 -82.16 -16.60
CA ALA A 322 -7.37 -82.12 -17.86
C ALA A 322 -7.94 -81.08 -18.88
N SER A 323 -7.13 -80.76 -19.91
CA SER A 323 -7.49 -80.29 -21.29
C SER A 323 -8.41 -79.06 -21.51
N GLY A 324 -8.12 -78.13 -22.43
CA GLY A 324 -6.97 -77.98 -23.33
C GLY A 324 -7.24 -77.04 -24.53
N VAL A 325 -6.23 -76.86 -25.40
CA VAL A 325 -6.23 -76.05 -26.66
C VAL A 325 -6.28 -74.51 -26.44
N GLY A 326 -5.38 -73.70 -27.02
CA GLY A 326 -4.19 -74.03 -27.83
C GLY A 326 -3.41 -72.79 -28.34
N GLU A 327 -2.32 -73.08 -29.07
CA GLU A 327 -1.54 -72.21 -29.98
C GLU A 327 -0.86 -70.93 -29.45
N LEU A 328 0.47 -71.00 -29.25
CA LEU A 328 1.42 -69.90 -29.48
C LEU A 328 2.86 -70.43 -29.69
N HIS A 329 3.77 -69.55 -30.13
CA HIS A 329 5.19 -69.72 -30.54
C HIS A 329 5.43 -69.97 -32.05
N GLY A 330 6.51 -69.45 -32.66
CA GLY A 330 7.56 -68.53 -32.18
C GLY A 330 9.00 -69.08 -32.33
N HIS A 331 10.00 -68.18 -32.47
CA HIS A 331 11.43 -68.53 -32.45
C HIS A 331 12.30 -67.37 -31.91
N GLY A 332 13.24 -67.70 -31.00
CA GLY A 332 14.49 -66.96 -30.74
C GLY A 332 15.68 -67.79 -31.24
N PRO A 333 16.80 -67.93 -30.49
CA PRO A 333 17.23 -67.23 -29.26
C PRO A 333 18.75 -66.87 -29.25
N GLU A 334 19.36 -66.73 -28.05
CA GLU A 334 20.81 -66.75 -27.71
C GLU A 334 21.70 -65.50 -28.00
N SER A 335 22.84 -65.24 -27.29
CA SER A 335 23.22 -65.40 -25.85
C SER A 335 24.58 -64.71 -25.52
N ILE A 336 24.98 -64.65 -24.23
CA ILE A 336 26.36 -64.56 -23.65
C ILE A 336 27.10 -63.18 -23.54
N PHE A 337 27.47 -62.81 -22.29
CA PHE A 337 28.62 -62.01 -21.72
C PHE A 337 29.18 -60.75 -22.45
N GLN A 338 29.74 -59.69 -21.83
CA GLN A 338 30.53 -59.56 -20.58
C GLN A 338 30.54 -58.12 -19.98
N ASP A 339 31.29 -57.89 -18.89
CA ASP A 339 31.37 -56.71 -17.98
C ASP A 339 31.81 -55.34 -18.56
N GLY A 340 31.48 -54.25 -17.84
CA GLY A 340 32.11 -52.92 -17.98
C GLY A 340 31.46 -51.80 -17.13
N GLN A 341 32.23 -51.12 -16.27
CA GLN A 341 31.78 -49.98 -15.44
C GLN A 341 32.35 -48.62 -15.92
N SER A 342 31.51 -47.59 -16.01
CA SER A 342 31.88 -46.18 -15.76
C SER A 342 30.65 -45.27 -15.60
N SER A 343 30.82 -44.15 -14.91
CA SER A 343 29.78 -43.14 -14.63
C SER A 343 29.48 -42.22 -15.82
N PRO A 344 28.28 -41.63 -15.91
CA PRO A 344 28.03 -40.47 -16.79
C PRO A 344 28.67 -39.21 -16.20
N GLU A 345 29.34 -38.42 -17.03
CA GLU A 345 29.83 -37.08 -16.67
C GLU A 345 28.73 -36.02 -16.91
N GLU A 346 28.69 -34.97 -16.09
CA GLU A 346 27.75 -33.86 -16.25
C GLU A 346 28.17 -32.94 -17.42
N THR A 347 27.43 -33.01 -18.54
CA THR A 347 27.68 -32.16 -19.69
C THR A 347 27.21 -30.72 -19.45
N SER A 348 28.12 -29.85 -19.01
CA SER A 348 27.85 -28.41 -18.83
C SER A 348 27.38 -27.74 -20.11
N LEU A 349 26.28 -26.97 -20.03
CA LEU A 349 25.61 -26.34 -21.17
C LEU A 349 26.39 -25.17 -21.80
N PHE A 350 27.56 -24.79 -21.27
CA PHE A 350 28.37 -23.66 -21.74
C PHE A 350 29.29 -23.96 -22.94
N GLY A 351 29.38 -25.23 -23.39
CA GLY A 351 30.38 -25.65 -24.37
C GLY A 351 30.08 -25.41 -25.86
N LEU A 352 28.98 -24.73 -26.24
CA LEU A 352 28.43 -24.77 -27.61
C LEU A 352 28.38 -23.45 -28.38
N PHE A 353 29.14 -22.42 -27.97
CA PHE A 353 29.32 -21.20 -28.77
C PHE A 353 30.80 -20.83 -28.90
N GLY A 354 31.27 -20.66 -30.15
CA GLY A 354 32.59 -20.09 -30.42
C GLY A 354 32.62 -18.61 -30.05
N GLU A 355 33.56 -18.19 -29.21
CA GLU A 355 33.60 -16.83 -28.63
C GLU A 355 33.71 -15.68 -29.66
N ALA A 356 34.08 -15.96 -30.92
CA ALA A 356 34.20 -14.96 -31.97
C ALA A 356 32.85 -14.65 -32.66
N ASP A 357 32.16 -15.67 -33.19
CA ASP A 357 31.01 -15.49 -34.09
C ASP A 357 29.78 -14.91 -33.35
N ALA A 358 29.59 -15.30 -32.08
CA ALA A 358 28.56 -14.72 -31.22
C ALA A 358 28.79 -13.21 -30.97
N LEU A 359 30.05 -12.78 -30.95
CA LEU A 359 30.45 -11.40 -30.77
C LEU A 359 30.14 -10.56 -32.02
N GLU A 360 30.38 -11.08 -33.22
CA GLU A 360 29.97 -10.41 -34.47
C GLU A 360 28.44 -10.39 -34.67
N SER A 361 27.72 -11.42 -34.26
CA SER A 361 26.25 -11.43 -34.31
C SER A 361 25.64 -10.33 -33.41
N MET A 362 26.02 -10.32 -32.13
CA MET A 362 25.60 -9.26 -31.19
C MET A 362 26.04 -7.86 -31.63
N TRP A 363 27.15 -7.74 -32.38
CA TRP A 363 27.62 -6.49 -32.95
C TRP A 363 26.68 -5.99 -34.07
N ALA A 364 26.28 -6.87 -34.99
CA ALA A 364 25.39 -6.55 -36.09
C ALA A 364 23.97 -6.15 -35.64
N ASP A 365 23.51 -6.60 -34.47
CA ASP A 365 22.23 -6.15 -33.88
C ASP A 365 22.33 -4.73 -33.29
N MET A 366 23.45 -4.39 -32.63
CA MET A 366 23.66 -3.07 -32.01
C MET A 366 23.66 -1.93 -33.03
N LEU A 367 24.22 -2.19 -34.22
CA LEU A 367 24.27 -1.22 -35.31
C LEU A 367 22.92 -1.04 -36.01
N ARG A 368 21.96 -1.97 -35.81
CA ARG A 368 20.55 -1.81 -36.24
C ARG A 368 19.76 -0.95 -35.25
N GLU A 369 19.76 -1.28 -33.96
CA GLU A 369 19.04 -0.47 -32.93
C GLU A 369 19.47 1.01 -32.93
N VAL A 370 20.78 1.28 -33.05
CA VAL A 370 21.32 2.65 -33.11
C VAL A 370 21.09 3.33 -34.48
N GLY A 371 20.71 2.56 -35.50
CA GLY A 371 20.18 3.07 -36.77
C GLY A 371 18.72 3.51 -36.62
N ASP A 372 17.87 2.63 -36.11
CA ASP A 372 16.41 2.83 -36.03
C ASP A 372 16.04 4.03 -35.13
N GLU A 373 16.76 4.25 -34.01
CA GLU A 373 16.59 5.45 -33.16
C GLU A 373 16.87 6.77 -33.91
N ARG A 374 17.60 6.77 -35.03
CA ARG A 374 17.88 7.98 -35.82
C ARG A 374 16.77 8.34 -36.79
N GLU A 375 16.04 7.36 -37.32
CA GLU A 375 14.96 7.61 -38.29
C GLU A 375 13.66 8.04 -37.59
N ALA A 376 13.39 7.52 -36.39
CA ALA A 376 12.23 7.88 -35.57
C ALA A 376 12.17 9.37 -35.15
N GLY A 377 13.25 10.14 -35.35
CA GLY A 377 13.30 11.58 -35.06
C GLY A 377 12.98 12.51 -36.24
N ALA A 378 12.65 11.98 -37.43
CA ALA A 378 12.76 12.72 -38.69
C ALA A 378 11.46 13.32 -39.28
N GLU A 379 10.26 13.02 -38.73
CA GLU A 379 8.99 13.54 -39.28
C GLU A 379 8.23 14.49 -38.35
N MET A 380 8.26 15.78 -38.69
CA MET A 380 7.33 16.83 -38.19
C MET A 380 7.02 17.80 -39.34
N PRO A 381 5.74 18.06 -39.68
CA PRO A 381 5.38 18.81 -40.88
C PRO A 381 5.61 20.33 -40.73
N ALA A 382 6.09 20.96 -41.80
CA ALA A 382 6.44 22.39 -41.81
C ALA A 382 5.21 23.31 -41.88
N GLY A 383 5.05 24.17 -40.86
CA GLY A 383 4.11 25.30 -40.87
C GLY A 383 4.64 26.48 -41.71
N PRO A 384 3.76 27.31 -42.31
CA PRO A 384 4.16 28.26 -43.35
C PRO A 384 4.86 29.52 -42.83
N ASN A 385 5.92 29.93 -43.54
CA ASN A 385 6.63 31.19 -43.34
C ASN A 385 5.72 32.43 -43.47
N ARG A 386 5.92 33.41 -42.57
CA ARG A 386 5.72 34.83 -42.87
C ARG A 386 7.00 35.58 -42.52
N GLY A 387 7.62 36.18 -43.53
CA GLY A 387 8.90 36.88 -43.38
C GLY A 387 8.75 38.27 -42.77
N GLY A 388 9.83 38.73 -42.14
CA GLY A 388 10.03 40.12 -41.71
C GLY A 388 11.53 40.35 -41.53
N ALA A 389 12.12 41.22 -42.35
CA ALA A 389 13.55 41.53 -42.31
C ALA A 389 13.76 42.91 -41.65
N ALA A 390 14.69 43.00 -40.69
CA ALA A 390 15.24 44.28 -40.23
C ALA A 390 16.60 44.11 -39.55
N ALA A 391 17.46 45.09 -39.82
CA ALA A 391 18.62 45.61 -39.08
C ALA A 391 19.22 44.83 -37.89
N THR A 392 20.54 44.67 -37.96
CA THR A 392 21.43 44.55 -36.79
C THR A 392 21.66 45.93 -36.14
N GLU A 393 21.35 46.06 -34.85
CA GLU A 393 21.97 47.06 -33.96
C GLU A 393 22.42 46.38 -32.67
N GLU A 394 23.60 46.74 -32.17
CA GLU A 394 24.14 46.22 -30.92
C GLU A 394 23.65 47.08 -29.74
N VAL A 395 23.05 46.45 -28.74
CA VAL A 395 22.64 47.10 -27.48
C VAL A 395 23.38 46.44 -26.31
N PRO A 396 24.01 47.22 -25.41
CA PRO A 396 24.75 46.65 -24.28
C PRO A 396 23.85 45.82 -23.35
N ARG A 397 24.31 44.62 -22.96
CA ARG A 397 23.65 43.82 -21.92
C ARG A 397 23.99 44.39 -20.54
N GLU A 398 23.05 45.13 -19.95
CA GLU A 398 23.07 45.33 -18.50
C GLU A 398 22.97 43.97 -17.77
N ARG A 399 23.74 43.82 -16.68
CA ARG A 399 23.68 42.64 -15.82
C ARG A 399 22.43 42.72 -14.95
N ALA A 400 21.41 41.92 -15.29
CA ALA A 400 20.30 41.69 -14.37
C ALA A 400 20.81 41.13 -13.04
N ALA A 401 20.41 41.73 -11.92
CA ALA A 401 20.87 41.33 -10.59
C ALA A 401 20.33 39.94 -10.22
N SER A 402 21.18 39.11 -9.61
CA SER A 402 20.80 37.76 -9.17
C SER A 402 19.71 37.81 -8.09
N PRO A 403 18.67 36.94 -8.15
CA PRO A 403 17.67 36.87 -7.11
C PRO A 403 18.30 36.40 -5.78
N ALA A 404 18.06 37.15 -4.70
CA ALA A 404 18.69 36.91 -3.41
C ALA A 404 18.43 35.49 -2.87
N ARG A 405 19.49 34.81 -2.41
CA ARG A 405 19.40 33.49 -1.75
C ARG A 405 18.46 33.58 -0.54
N ARG A 406 17.39 32.79 -0.54
CA ARG A 406 16.50 32.66 0.64
C ARG A 406 17.25 31.89 1.73
N GLY A 407 17.76 32.60 2.73
CA GLY A 407 18.44 31.99 3.89
C GLY A 407 17.55 30.98 4.63
N ARG A 408 18.13 29.86 5.06
CA ARG A 408 17.44 28.80 5.81
C ARG A 408 17.20 29.21 7.27
N GLY A 409 16.37 30.22 7.49
CA GLY A 409 15.87 30.62 8.80
C GLY A 409 14.37 30.38 8.94
N ARG A 410 13.90 30.16 10.16
CA ARG A 410 12.46 30.32 10.48
C ARG A 410 12.03 31.75 10.13
N PRO A 411 10.83 31.98 9.54
CA PRO A 411 10.39 33.33 9.24
C PRO A 411 10.40 34.22 10.50
N LYS A 412 10.95 35.44 10.40
CA LYS A 412 10.96 36.42 11.50
C LYS A 412 9.50 36.61 11.99
N GLY A 413 9.24 36.26 13.25
CA GLY A 413 7.89 36.22 13.84
C GLY A 413 7.34 34.81 14.17
N THR A 414 8.00 33.72 13.75
CA THR A 414 7.50 32.34 14.02
C THR A 414 8.01 31.76 15.36
N CYS A 415 7.23 31.95 16.42
CA CYS A 415 7.49 31.41 17.75
C CYS A 415 7.44 29.85 17.82
N GLY A 416 8.13 29.26 18.80
CA GLY A 416 8.06 27.82 19.08
C GLY A 416 6.74 27.40 19.74
N SER A 417 6.49 26.10 19.91
CA SER A 417 5.26 25.60 20.55
C SER A 417 5.08 26.05 22.02
N ALA A 418 6.15 26.46 22.69
CA ALA A 418 6.08 27.19 23.97
C ALA A 418 5.55 28.61 23.78
N GLY A 419 6.22 29.44 22.97
CA GLY A 419 5.80 30.81 22.69
C GLY A 419 4.44 30.94 21.98
N LEU A 420 3.98 29.92 21.25
CA LEU A 420 2.62 29.87 20.71
C LEU A 420 1.58 29.65 21.82
N ARG A 421 1.87 28.79 22.81
CA ARG A 421 1.00 28.61 23.99
C ARG A 421 0.95 29.87 24.85
N GLU A 422 2.10 30.53 25.03
CA GLU A 422 2.18 31.82 25.73
C GLU A 422 1.41 32.92 24.97
N MET A 423 1.57 33.01 23.65
CA MET A 423 0.84 33.96 22.80
C MET A 423 -0.66 33.70 22.82
N LEU A 424 -1.10 32.44 22.79
CA LEU A 424 -2.52 32.08 22.90
C LEU A 424 -3.08 32.43 24.29
N GLY A 425 -2.35 32.15 25.38
CA GLY A 425 -2.76 32.54 26.73
C GLY A 425 -2.88 34.05 26.91
N ARG A 426 -1.98 34.84 26.30
CA ARG A 426 -2.11 36.30 26.22
C ARG A 426 -3.33 36.72 25.41
N ILE A 427 -3.55 36.15 24.22
CA ILE A 427 -4.74 36.43 23.38
C ILE A 427 -6.05 36.07 24.09
N GLU A 428 -6.06 35.04 24.95
CA GLU A 428 -7.23 34.69 25.77
C GLU A 428 -7.44 35.64 26.95
N HIS A 429 -6.37 36.12 27.60
CA HIS A 429 -6.43 37.19 28.61
C HIS A 429 -6.92 38.52 28.01
N ASP A 430 -6.29 38.96 26.91
CA ASP A 430 -6.66 40.16 26.17
C ASP A 430 -8.12 40.09 25.69
N ARG A 431 -8.60 38.89 25.29
CA ARG A 431 -10.01 38.67 24.94
C ARG A 431 -10.94 38.72 26.14
N ALA A 432 -10.52 38.25 27.31
CA ALA A 432 -11.33 38.35 28.53
C ALA A 432 -11.52 39.81 28.96
N GLU A 433 -10.46 40.62 28.89
CA GLU A 433 -10.53 42.06 29.17
C GLU A 433 -11.33 42.83 28.10
N VAL A 434 -11.11 42.56 26.82
CA VAL A 434 -11.86 43.20 25.72
C VAL A 434 -13.34 42.78 25.71
N ALA A 435 -13.68 41.55 26.10
CA ALA A 435 -15.07 41.11 26.22
C ALA A 435 -15.86 41.85 27.31
N ALA A 436 -15.17 42.47 28.29
CA ALA A 436 -15.79 43.33 29.29
C ALA A 436 -15.96 44.80 28.83
N ALA A 437 -15.38 45.20 27.69
CA ALA A 437 -15.14 46.59 27.33
C ALA A 437 -15.88 47.08 26.06
N ALA A 438 -17.15 47.50 26.27
CA ALA A 438 -17.94 48.39 25.42
C ALA A 438 -18.34 47.95 23.98
N ALA A 439 -19.51 48.43 23.54
CA ALA A 439 -19.97 48.30 22.16
C ALA A 439 -19.18 49.23 21.22
N PRO A 440 -18.97 48.87 19.93
CA PRO A 440 -18.14 49.65 19.01
C PRO A 440 -18.70 51.07 18.79
N VAL A 441 -17.84 52.07 18.98
CA VAL A 441 -18.22 53.49 18.95
C VAL A 441 -18.60 53.94 17.53
N PRO A 442 -19.71 54.67 17.33
CA PRO A 442 -20.08 55.23 16.02
C PRO A 442 -18.94 56.02 15.38
N GLY A 443 -18.49 55.56 14.20
CA GLY A 443 -17.35 56.12 13.47
C GLY A 443 -16.08 55.25 13.49
N SER A 444 -15.99 54.24 14.36
CA SER A 444 -14.86 53.30 14.36
C SER A 444 -14.90 52.33 13.16
N VAL A 445 -13.77 51.69 12.85
CA VAL A 445 -13.65 50.70 11.77
C VAL A 445 -14.49 49.44 12.10
N GLU A 446 -14.60 49.11 13.37
CA GLU A 446 -15.41 48.01 13.93
C GLU A 446 -16.90 48.33 13.75
N TYR A 447 -17.32 49.57 14.06
CA TYR A 447 -18.68 50.04 13.81
C TYR A 447 -19.03 50.02 12.31
N ALA A 448 -18.11 50.45 11.45
CA ALA A 448 -18.29 50.38 9.99
C ALA A 448 -18.40 48.93 9.48
N ARG A 449 -17.60 48.01 10.02
CA ARG A 449 -17.66 46.56 9.72
C ARG A 449 -18.98 45.94 10.18
N GLU A 450 -19.45 46.25 11.39
CA GLU A 450 -20.73 45.77 11.92
C GLU A 450 -21.92 46.36 11.15
N GLN A 451 -21.89 47.64 10.78
CA GLN A 451 -22.90 48.24 9.90
C GLN A 451 -22.92 47.57 8.51
N LYS A 452 -21.75 47.22 7.94
CA LYS A 452 -21.68 46.46 6.68
C LYS A 452 -22.25 45.05 6.86
N ARG A 453 -21.99 44.39 7.99
CA ARG A 453 -22.55 43.06 8.34
C ARG A 453 -24.08 43.10 8.46
N ARG A 454 -24.63 44.10 9.17
CA ARG A 454 -26.08 44.32 9.29
C ARG A 454 -26.75 44.58 7.93
N ARG A 455 -26.15 45.42 7.08
CA ARG A 455 -26.66 45.67 5.71
C ARG A 455 -26.65 44.40 4.83
N LEU A 456 -25.67 43.50 5.00
CA LEU A 456 -25.64 42.21 4.31
C LEU A 456 -26.68 41.22 4.85
N LEU A 457 -26.94 41.23 6.16
CA LEU A 457 -28.01 40.44 6.79
C LEU A 457 -29.40 40.91 6.34
N GLN A 458 -29.65 42.22 6.36
CA GLN A 458 -30.90 42.81 5.88
C GLN A 458 -31.18 42.42 4.43
N ARG A 459 -30.20 42.61 3.52
CA ARG A 459 -30.32 42.20 2.10
C ARG A 459 -30.63 40.70 1.90
N ARG A 460 -30.24 39.82 2.83
CA ARG A 460 -30.59 38.39 2.79
C ARG A 460 -32.03 38.13 3.23
N LEU A 461 -32.53 38.89 4.21
CA LEU A 461 -33.94 38.84 4.62
C LEU A 461 -34.85 39.41 3.53
N ASP A 462 -34.48 40.57 2.97
CA ASP A 462 -35.22 41.24 1.89
C ASP A 462 -35.33 40.35 0.64
N ALA A 463 -34.25 39.67 0.26
CA ALA A 463 -34.22 38.74 -0.87
C ALA A 463 -34.94 37.40 -0.59
N GLY A 464 -35.05 36.99 0.67
CA GLY A 464 -35.84 35.80 1.06
C GLY A 464 -37.35 36.03 0.95
N ALA A 465 -37.81 37.27 1.16
CA ALA A 465 -39.23 37.61 1.15
C ALA A 465 -39.88 37.55 -0.24
N THR A 466 -39.11 37.60 -1.34
CA THR A 466 -39.65 37.76 -2.70
C THR A 466 -40.06 36.45 -3.39
N VAL A 467 -39.81 35.28 -2.78
CA VAL A 467 -39.90 33.97 -3.47
C VAL A 467 -41.14 33.14 -3.06
N VAL A 468 -41.87 33.55 -2.02
CA VAL A 468 -42.91 32.71 -1.38
C VAL A 468 -44.34 32.95 -1.93
N ALA A 469 -44.52 33.85 -2.90
CA ALA A 469 -45.83 34.37 -3.30
C ALA A 469 -46.34 33.90 -4.69
N SER A 470 -46.31 32.58 -4.99
CA SER A 470 -47.07 32.00 -6.12
C SER A 470 -47.03 30.46 -6.15
N THR A 471 -48.02 29.79 -5.54
CA THR A 471 -48.90 28.75 -6.16
C THR A 471 -49.77 28.08 -5.08
N ASP A 472 -51.08 28.08 -5.26
CA ASP A 472 -52.03 27.42 -4.35
C ASP A 472 -52.44 26.00 -4.79
N ALA A 473 -52.55 25.13 -3.78
CA ALA A 473 -53.37 23.92 -3.65
C ALA A 473 -53.81 23.11 -4.91
N ALA A 474 -53.32 21.86 -5.00
CA ALA A 474 -54.07 20.72 -5.54
C ALA A 474 -53.80 19.44 -4.71
N CYS A 475 -54.84 18.64 -4.47
CA CYS A 475 -54.94 17.66 -3.37
C CYS A 475 -53.92 16.49 -3.31
N LEU A 476 -53.38 16.30 -2.11
CA LEU A 476 -53.34 15.04 -1.32
C LEU A 476 -53.07 13.69 -2.03
N SER A 477 -51.87 13.16 -1.82
CA SER A 477 -51.70 11.82 -1.22
C SER A 477 -50.34 11.73 -0.50
N PHE A 478 -50.26 10.97 0.59
CA PHE A 478 -48.98 10.76 1.29
C PHE A 478 -48.14 9.72 0.54
N SER A 479 -46.92 10.09 0.17
CA SER A 479 -45.92 9.22 -0.47
C SER A 479 -44.55 9.47 0.19
N PRO A 480 -43.74 8.43 0.49
CA PRO A 480 -42.52 8.60 1.25
C PRO A 480 -41.50 9.47 0.52
N VAL A 481 -40.99 10.48 1.25
CA VAL A 481 -40.00 11.52 0.90
C VAL A 481 -39.34 11.35 -0.47
N ALA A 482 -39.98 11.92 -1.50
CA ALA A 482 -39.33 12.13 -2.79
C ALA A 482 -38.31 13.26 -2.65
N VAL A 483 -37.01 12.94 -2.69
CA VAL A 483 -35.95 13.94 -2.87
C VAL A 483 -36.25 14.70 -4.17
N PRO A 484 -36.28 16.05 -4.18
CA PRO A 484 -36.55 16.81 -5.39
C PRO A 484 -35.37 16.70 -6.36
N LEU A 485 -35.42 15.68 -7.22
CA LEU A 485 -34.57 15.60 -8.40
C LEU A 485 -34.79 16.87 -9.25
N PRO A 486 -33.72 17.49 -9.80
CA PRO A 486 -33.85 18.48 -10.85
C PRO A 486 -34.74 17.95 -11.99
N GLY A 487 -35.40 18.85 -12.73
CA GLY A 487 -36.47 18.48 -13.66
C GLY A 487 -36.07 17.43 -14.72
N ILE A 488 -34.79 17.36 -15.08
CA ILE A 488 -34.20 16.34 -15.97
C ILE A 488 -34.20 14.96 -15.29
N GLY A 489 -33.45 14.78 -14.20
CA GLY A 489 -33.45 13.56 -13.40
C GLY A 489 -34.85 13.08 -12.97
N ALA A 490 -35.78 14.00 -12.70
CA ALA A 490 -37.18 13.66 -12.42
C ALA A 490 -37.90 13.01 -13.62
N GLN A 491 -37.64 13.46 -14.86
CA GLN A 491 -38.16 12.84 -16.08
C GLN A 491 -37.48 11.49 -16.37
N CYS A 492 -36.15 11.45 -16.23
CA CYS A 492 -35.35 10.22 -16.34
C CYS A 492 -35.91 9.13 -15.42
N TRP A 493 -36.19 9.50 -14.17
CA TRP A 493 -36.74 8.61 -13.16
C TRP A 493 -38.08 8.01 -13.56
N GLN A 494 -39.03 8.79 -14.07
CA GLN A 494 -40.35 8.25 -14.47
C GLN A 494 -40.24 7.32 -15.68
N ILE A 495 -39.36 7.63 -16.65
CA ILE A 495 -39.08 6.76 -17.81
C ILE A 495 -38.50 5.42 -17.32
N LEU A 496 -37.41 5.45 -16.55
CA LEU A 496 -36.71 4.25 -16.08
C LEU A 496 -37.57 3.39 -15.15
N ARG A 497 -38.36 4.01 -14.27
CA ARG A 497 -39.33 3.34 -13.40
C ARG A 497 -40.38 2.52 -14.15
N SER A 498 -40.73 2.92 -15.38
CA SER A 498 -41.82 2.33 -16.14
C SER A 498 -41.47 1.06 -16.92
N ALA A 499 -40.19 0.75 -17.12
CA ALA A 499 -39.75 -0.23 -18.12
C ALA A 499 -38.85 -1.33 -17.55
N SER A 500 -38.97 -2.54 -18.12
CA SER A 500 -38.12 -3.70 -17.82
C SER A 500 -36.92 -3.71 -18.76
N ILE A 501 -36.02 -2.75 -18.58
CA ILE A 501 -35.07 -2.28 -19.60
C ILE A 501 -33.95 -3.29 -19.88
N SER A 502 -33.82 -3.70 -21.15
CA SER A 502 -32.60 -4.34 -21.68
C SER A 502 -31.47 -3.32 -21.93
N GLY A 503 -30.21 -3.75 -22.00
CA GLY A 503 -29.08 -2.85 -22.27
C GLY A 503 -29.21 -2.02 -23.56
N SER A 504 -29.91 -2.55 -24.59
CA SER A 504 -30.18 -1.82 -25.84
C SER A 504 -31.21 -0.70 -25.68
N GLU A 505 -32.17 -0.86 -24.77
CA GLU A 505 -33.19 0.13 -24.44
C GLU A 505 -32.62 1.16 -23.48
N LEU A 506 -31.69 0.74 -22.61
CA LEU A 506 -30.95 1.62 -21.73
C LEU A 506 -30.11 2.63 -22.54
N HIS A 507 -29.31 2.17 -23.50
CA HIS A 507 -28.53 3.05 -24.36
C HIS A 507 -29.44 4.06 -25.10
N ARG A 508 -30.58 3.61 -25.64
CA ARG A 508 -31.57 4.49 -26.30
C ARG A 508 -32.20 5.49 -25.33
N ALA A 509 -32.52 5.09 -24.09
CA ALA A 509 -33.04 5.99 -23.06
C ALA A 509 -31.99 7.04 -22.64
N LEU A 510 -30.72 6.66 -22.52
CA LEU A 510 -29.60 7.57 -22.22
C LEU A 510 -29.41 8.62 -23.32
N VAL A 511 -29.40 8.20 -24.60
CA VAL A 511 -29.29 9.11 -25.75
C VAL A 511 -30.48 10.07 -25.78
N ALA A 512 -31.72 9.57 -25.66
CA ALA A 512 -32.93 10.40 -25.68
C ALA A 512 -32.99 11.40 -24.50
N VAL A 513 -32.54 10.99 -23.31
CA VAL A 513 -32.42 11.89 -22.14
C VAL A 513 -31.37 12.97 -22.39
N ALA A 514 -30.21 12.61 -22.92
CA ALA A 514 -29.15 13.57 -23.23
C ALA A 514 -29.56 14.56 -24.34
N GLU A 515 -30.30 14.08 -25.34
CA GLU A 515 -30.85 14.88 -26.44
C GLU A 515 -31.93 15.85 -25.96
N ALA A 516 -32.87 15.39 -25.12
CA ALA A 516 -33.87 16.25 -24.48
C ALA A 516 -33.22 17.31 -23.59
N THR A 517 -32.19 16.93 -22.82
CA THR A 517 -31.40 17.83 -21.97
C THR A 517 -30.66 18.89 -22.79
N ALA A 518 -29.99 18.47 -23.88
CA ALA A 518 -29.33 19.37 -24.80
C ALA A 518 -30.32 20.35 -25.44
N THR A 519 -31.46 19.86 -25.92
CA THR A 519 -32.54 20.65 -26.53
C THR A 519 -33.16 21.66 -25.56
N GLN A 520 -33.34 21.29 -24.28
CA GLN A 520 -33.85 22.21 -23.27
C GLN A 520 -32.84 23.32 -22.93
N ALA A 521 -31.57 22.97 -22.71
CA ALA A 521 -30.52 23.94 -22.41
C ALA A 521 -30.20 24.84 -23.63
N ALA A 522 -30.31 24.30 -24.84
CA ALA A 522 -30.25 25.02 -26.11
C ALA A 522 -31.34 26.12 -26.20
N SER A 523 -32.59 25.72 -25.96
CA SER A 523 -33.75 26.63 -25.95
C SER A 523 -33.58 27.77 -24.93
N GLN A 524 -33.10 27.45 -23.72
CA GLN A 524 -32.80 28.46 -22.68
C GLN A 524 -31.69 29.45 -23.08
N GLN A 525 -30.77 29.06 -23.97
CA GLN A 525 -29.70 29.91 -24.49
C GLN A 525 -30.06 30.60 -25.81
N GLY A 526 -31.28 30.41 -26.33
CA GLY A 526 -31.72 30.92 -27.63
C GLY A 526 -31.02 30.27 -28.82
N ILE A 527 -30.32 29.16 -28.62
CA ILE A 527 -29.61 28.43 -29.67
C ILE A 527 -30.56 27.38 -30.24
N ASN A 528 -30.86 27.46 -31.54
CA ASN A 528 -31.69 26.46 -32.20
C ASN A 528 -30.85 25.22 -32.58
N TYR A 529 -31.07 24.10 -31.89
CA TYR A 529 -30.41 22.81 -32.14
C TYR A 529 -31.28 21.86 -33.01
N ALA A 530 -32.31 22.35 -33.70
CA ALA A 530 -33.30 21.54 -34.43
C ALA A 530 -32.79 20.82 -35.71
N GLU A 531 -31.50 20.49 -35.79
CA GLU A 531 -30.92 19.70 -36.88
C GLU A 531 -30.00 18.58 -36.35
N MET A 532 -29.99 17.47 -37.10
CA MET A 532 -29.28 16.19 -36.84
C MET A 532 -27.87 16.23 -36.20
N PRO A 533 -26.98 17.23 -36.43
CA PRO A 533 -25.74 17.46 -35.68
C PRO A 533 -25.70 16.95 -34.22
N ALA A 534 -26.69 17.29 -33.39
CA ALA A 534 -26.64 17.00 -31.95
C ALA A 534 -26.66 15.49 -31.65
N GLN A 535 -27.59 14.76 -32.28
CA GLN A 535 -27.79 13.33 -32.08
C GLN A 535 -26.51 12.54 -32.41
N LYS A 536 -25.86 12.83 -33.54
CA LYS A 536 -24.61 12.15 -33.96
C LYS A 536 -23.48 12.28 -32.94
N CYS A 537 -23.35 13.45 -32.30
CA CYS A 537 -22.38 13.65 -31.23
C CYS A 537 -22.71 12.81 -30.01
N LEU A 538 -23.98 12.79 -29.58
CA LEU A 538 -24.41 12.02 -28.40
C LEU A 538 -24.26 10.51 -28.63
N GLU A 539 -24.70 10.00 -29.78
CA GLU A 539 -24.48 8.60 -30.20
C GLU A 539 -22.99 8.23 -30.18
N ARG A 540 -22.12 9.10 -30.74
CA ARG A 540 -20.66 8.90 -30.73
C ARG A 540 -20.06 8.99 -29.33
N PHE A 541 -20.59 9.80 -28.40
CA PHE A 541 -20.13 9.85 -27.01
C PHE A 541 -20.52 8.60 -26.22
N PHE A 542 -21.73 8.07 -26.42
CA PHE A 542 -22.27 6.91 -25.71
C PHE A 542 -21.93 5.56 -26.36
N GLN A 543 -21.14 5.54 -27.43
CA GLN A 543 -20.71 4.31 -28.09
C GLN A 543 -19.78 3.47 -27.17
N PRO A 544 -20.13 2.20 -26.86
CA PRO A 544 -19.26 1.31 -26.09
C PRO A 544 -17.90 1.11 -26.76
N GLY A 545 -16.83 1.00 -25.97
CA GLY A 545 -15.47 0.79 -26.46
C GLY A 545 -14.85 1.99 -27.23
N ARG A 546 -15.50 3.16 -27.19
CA ARG A 546 -14.99 4.42 -27.78
C ARG A 546 -13.57 4.74 -27.27
N ALA A 547 -12.65 5.02 -28.19
CA ALA A 547 -11.33 5.56 -27.88
C ALA A 547 -11.41 6.98 -27.29
N CYS A 548 -10.35 7.42 -26.62
CA CYS A 548 -10.27 8.79 -26.10
C CYS A 548 -10.04 9.77 -27.26
N GLU A 549 -11.02 10.66 -27.51
CA GLU A 549 -11.01 11.60 -28.64
C GLU A 549 -11.12 13.05 -28.17
N THR A 550 -10.33 13.91 -28.78
CA THR A 550 -10.41 15.37 -28.59
C THR A 550 -11.70 15.94 -29.19
N GLN A 551 -12.08 17.14 -28.73
CA GLN A 551 -13.22 17.88 -29.29
C GLN A 551 -13.08 18.15 -30.80
N ALA A 552 -11.85 18.26 -31.31
CA ALA A 552 -11.58 18.43 -32.74
C ALA A 552 -11.82 17.13 -33.53
N GLN A 553 -11.35 15.99 -33.03
CA GLN A 553 -11.57 14.68 -33.69
C GLN A 553 -13.06 14.31 -33.72
N VAL A 554 -13.81 14.58 -32.64
CA VAL A 554 -15.27 14.37 -32.66
C VAL A 554 -15.96 15.31 -33.65
N ALA A 555 -15.57 16.59 -33.68
CA ALA A 555 -16.11 17.58 -34.62
C ALA A 555 -15.92 17.16 -36.09
N GLU A 556 -14.72 16.69 -36.42
CA GLU A 556 -14.35 16.17 -37.73
C GLU A 556 -15.16 14.92 -38.12
N GLN A 557 -15.24 13.92 -37.23
CA GLN A 557 -15.97 12.67 -37.49
C GLN A 557 -17.49 12.85 -37.62
N THR A 558 -18.08 13.73 -36.82
CA THR A 558 -19.54 13.93 -36.79
C THR A 558 -20.03 14.98 -37.79
N GLY A 559 -19.12 15.80 -38.32
CA GLY A 559 -19.42 16.97 -39.15
C GLY A 559 -19.97 18.17 -38.35
N VAL A 560 -19.76 18.20 -37.04
CA VAL A 560 -20.34 19.19 -36.12
C VAL A 560 -19.30 20.21 -35.71
N ASN A 561 -19.66 21.49 -35.65
CA ASN A 561 -18.72 22.54 -35.23
C ASN A 561 -18.18 22.28 -33.81
N ALA A 562 -16.85 22.32 -33.62
CA ALA A 562 -16.20 22.03 -32.34
C ALA A 562 -16.68 22.92 -31.17
N GLY A 563 -17.14 24.15 -31.46
CA GLY A 563 -17.75 25.04 -30.47
C GLY A 563 -19.12 24.56 -29.95
N ILE A 564 -19.79 23.64 -30.65
CA ILE A 564 -21.04 22.97 -30.27
C ILE A 564 -20.73 21.61 -29.60
N VAL A 565 -19.70 20.90 -30.06
CA VAL A 565 -19.23 19.63 -29.48
C VAL A 565 -18.91 19.76 -27.99
N ALA A 566 -18.27 20.86 -27.56
CA ALA A 566 -17.91 21.06 -26.16
C ALA A 566 -19.13 21.24 -25.21
N PRO A 567 -20.14 22.08 -25.51
CA PRO A 567 -21.43 22.08 -24.82
C PRO A 567 -22.14 20.72 -24.81
N LEU A 568 -22.23 20.05 -25.96
CA LEU A 568 -22.90 18.74 -26.08
C LEU A 568 -22.21 17.66 -25.22
N LEU A 569 -20.88 17.64 -25.16
CA LEU A 569 -20.12 16.72 -24.33
C LEU A 569 -20.39 16.94 -22.84
N LEU A 570 -20.51 18.19 -22.39
CA LEU A 570 -20.87 18.52 -21.01
C LEU A 570 -22.31 18.11 -20.70
N GLN A 571 -23.25 18.35 -21.61
CA GLN A 571 -24.66 17.95 -21.46
C GLN A 571 -24.81 16.43 -21.42
N GLY A 572 -24.10 15.70 -22.30
CA GLY A 572 -24.02 14.24 -22.29
C GLY A 572 -23.44 13.69 -20.99
N ALA A 573 -22.36 14.29 -20.47
CA ALA A 573 -21.78 13.89 -19.19
C ALA A 573 -22.75 14.11 -18.01
N CYS A 574 -23.46 15.25 -17.97
CA CYS A 574 -24.49 15.48 -16.95
C CYS A 574 -25.64 14.46 -17.04
N ALA A 575 -26.14 14.20 -18.25
CA ALA A 575 -27.19 13.21 -18.51
C ALA A 575 -26.76 11.79 -18.10
N ALA A 576 -25.52 11.41 -18.39
CA ALA A 576 -24.95 10.12 -17.98
C ALA A 576 -24.94 9.94 -16.46
N ILE A 577 -24.60 11.00 -15.71
CA ILE A 577 -24.52 10.98 -14.25
C ILE A 577 -25.91 10.96 -13.61
N GLU A 578 -26.84 11.80 -14.08
CA GLU A 578 -28.22 11.82 -13.57
C GLU A 578 -28.96 10.51 -13.88
N ALA A 579 -28.91 10.03 -15.12
CA ALA A 579 -29.53 8.77 -15.49
C ALA A 579 -28.83 7.58 -14.80
N GLY A 580 -27.50 7.57 -14.68
CA GLY A 580 -26.74 6.58 -13.93
C GLY A 580 -27.23 6.40 -12.50
N ARG A 581 -27.48 7.51 -11.78
CA ARG A 581 -28.07 7.49 -10.44
C ARG A 581 -29.52 7.02 -10.45
N CYS A 582 -30.32 7.39 -11.45
CA CYS A 582 -31.70 6.92 -11.58
C CYS A 582 -31.80 5.41 -11.91
N LEU A 583 -30.83 4.83 -12.62
CA LEU A 583 -30.74 3.38 -12.84
C LEU A 583 -30.47 2.65 -11.53
N TRP A 584 -29.48 3.11 -10.77
CA TRP A 584 -29.22 2.62 -9.42
C TRP A 584 -30.47 2.70 -8.56
N GLY A 585 -31.15 3.84 -8.52
CA GLY A 585 -32.40 3.96 -7.76
C GLY A 585 -33.52 3.04 -8.24
N SER A 586 -33.56 2.68 -9.53
CA SER A 586 -34.56 1.77 -10.10
C SER A 586 -34.28 0.33 -9.69
N PHE A 587 -33.01 -0.05 -9.74
CA PHE A 587 -32.50 -1.34 -9.25
C PHE A 587 -32.72 -1.49 -7.73
N LEU A 588 -32.25 -0.53 -6.93
CA LEU A 588 -32.38 -0.51 -5.47
C LEU A 588 -33.86 -0.51 -5.03
N ARG A 589 -34.75 0.12 -5.80
CA ARG A 589 -36.20 0.01 -5.63
C ARG A 589 -36.71 -1.42 -5.84
N ARG A 590 -36.24 -2.15 -6.86
CA ARG A 590 -36.63 -3.57 -7.05
C ARG A 590 -36.10 -4.47 -5.93
N VAL A 591 -34.89 -4.21 -5.43
CA VAL A 591 -34.35 -4.91 -4.25
C VAL A 591 -35.22 -4.61 -3.01
N TYR A 592 -35.63 -3.35 -2.80
CA TYR A 592 -36.56 -2.96 -1.73
C TYR A 592 -37.92 -3.67 -1.89
N GLU A 593 -38.51 -3.67 -3.08
CA GLU A 593 -39.80 -4.33 -3.36
C GLU A 593 -39.74 -5.84 -3.08
N LYS A 594 -38.60 -6.50 -3.34
CA LYS A 594 -38.36 -7.92 -2.98
C LYS A 594 -38.17 -8.15 -1.49
N ILE A 595 -37.57 -7.21 -0.76
CA ILE A 595 -37.40 -7.32 0.69
C ILE A 595 -38.73 -7.05 1.43
N ASP A 596 -39.52 -6.09 0.96
CA ASP A 596 -40.81 -5.72 1.57
C ASP A 596 -41.91 -6.76 1.28
N ALA A 597 -41.77 -7.54 0.20
CA ALA A 597 -42.64 -8.67 -0.12
C ALA A 597 -42.34 -9.94 0.70
N GLY A 598 -41.13 -10.06 1.27
CA GLY A 598 -40.66 -11.24 2.00
C GLY A 598 -39.75 -12.18 1.19
N ASP A 599 -39.82 -12.15 -0.15
CA ASP A 599 -39.03 -12.98 -1.06
C ASP A 599 -37.52 -12.99 -0.73
N TRP A 600 -36.98 -11.86 -0.28
CA TRP A 600 -35.58 -11.68 0.08
C TRP A 600 -35.39 -11.12 1.50
N ARG A 601 -34.51 -11.74 2.29
CA ARG A 601 -34.03 -11.21 3.57
C ARG A 601 -32.81 -10.31 3.35
N ALA A 602 -32.89 -9.07 3.81
CA ALA A 602 -31.74 -8.15 3.83
C ALA A 602 -30.63 -8.66 4.79
N VAL A 603 -29.37 -8.65 4.36
CA VAL A 603 -28.23 -9.08 5.18
C VAL A 603 -27.26 -7.92 5.41
N PHE A 604 -26.68 -7.34 4.36
CA PHE A 604 -25.68 -6.28 4.47
C PHE A 604 -25.72 -5.29 3.31
N LEU A 605 -25.61 -4.00 3.60
CA LEU A 605 -25.49 -2.92 2.61
C LEU A 605 -24.22 -2.12 2.86
N CYS A 606 -23.29 -2.10 1.90
CA CYS A 606 -22.15 -1.19 1.93
C CYS A 606 -22.26 -0.11 0.86
N HIS A 607 -22.08 1.14 1.30
CA HIS A 607 -21.87 2.29 0.45
C HIS A 607 -20.38 2.67 0.53
N ARG A 608 -19.60 2.23 -0.45
CA ARG A 608 -18.15 2.42 -0.52
C ARG A 608 -17.81 3.59 -1.41
N VAL A 609 -17.07 4.56 -0.89
CA VAL A 609 -16.65 5.76 -1.61
C VAL A 609 -15.14 5.94 -1.49
N ARG A 610 -14.46 6.28 -2.58
CA ARG A 610 -13.10 6.82 -2.57
C ARG A 610 -13.14 8.25 -3.06
N TYR A 611 -12.36 9.16 -2.50
CA TYR A 611 -12.19 10.49 -3.08
C TYR A 611 -10.86 11.13 -2.68
N ASP A 612 -10.34 11.97 -3.59
CA ASP A 612 -9.04 12.61 -3.45
C ASP A 612 -9.00 13.98 -4.15
N GLU A 613 -8.10 14.85 -3.70
CA GLU A 613 -7.84 16.14 -4.34
C GLU A 613 -6.74 15.98 -5.40
N SER A 614 -7.11 16.05 -6.68
CA SER A 614 -6.09 16.17 -7.72
C SER A 614 -5.33 17.50 -7.55
N PRO A 615 -3.99 17.53 -7.74
CA PRO A 615 -3.18 18.75 -7.61
C PRO A 615 -3.44 19.78 -8.73
N THR A 616 -4.48 19.59 -9.53
CA THR A 616 -4.86 20.40 -10.68
C THR A 616 -5.57 21.68 -10.24
N LEU A 617 -4.87 22.80 -10.30
CA LEU A 617 -5.43 24.14 -10.09
C LEU A 617 -6.18 24.60 -11.36
N THR A 618 -7.50 24.41 -11.38
CA THR A 618 -8.37 24.86 -12.47
C THR A 618 -8.71 26.34 -12.30
N ARG A 619 -8.43 27.17 -13.32
CA ARG A 619 -8.82 28.58 -13.34
C ARG A 619 -10.34 28.73 -13.40
N LEU A 620 -10.91 29.38 -12.39
CA LEU A 620 -12.33 29.71 -12.32
C LEU A 620 -12.62 30.90 -13.23
N ARG A 621 -13.50 30.71 -14.23
CA ARG A 621 -14.00 31.82 -15.07
C ARG A 621 -15.10 32.56 -14.32
N ASN A 622 -14.81 33.78 -13.86
CA ASN A 622 -15.73 34.57 -13.02
C ASN A 622 -16.88 35.24 -13.83
N LYS A 623 -17.58 34.45 -14.66
CA LYS A 623 -18.57 34.92 -15.66
C LYS A 623 -19.82 35.61 -15.09
N LEU A 624 -20.08 35.53 -13.79
CA LEU A 624 -21.30 36.05 -13.16
C LEU A 624 -21.22 37.54 -12.79
N LEU A 625 -20.04 38.16 -12.90
CA LEU A 625 -19.83 39.59 -12.67
C LEU A 625 -19.26 40.23 -13.94
N GLY A 626 -20.07 41.05 -14.63
CA GLY A 626 -19.70 41.70 -15.90
C GLY A 626 -18.66 42.82 -15.80
N SER A 627 -17.86 42.84 -14.73
CA SER A 627 -16.80 43.82 -14.46
C SER A 627 -15.51 43.42 -15.16
N GLN A 628 -15.00 44.28 -16.06
CA GLN A 628 -13.67 44.12 -16.70
C GLN A 628 -12.49 44.45 -15.77
N GLU A 629 -12.64 44.29 -14.45
CA GLU A 629 -11.52 44.46 -13.51
C GLU A 629 -10.52 43.30 -13.68
N SER A 630 -9.23 43.59 -13.48
CA SER A 630 -8.15 42.70 -13.88
C SER A 630 -8.21 41.34 -13.19
N ASP A 631 -8.29 40.29 -14.02
CA ASP A 631 -8.51 38.89 -13.62
C ASP A 631 -7.40 38.38 -12.68
N THR A 632 -7.59 38.57 -11.36
CA THR A 632 -6.80 37.89 -10.32
C THR A 632 -7.28 36.44 -10.28
N SER A 633 -6.81 35.67 -11.27
CA SER A 633 -7.34 34.34 -11.61
C SER A 633 -7.48 33.45 -10.38
N GLN A 634 -8.73 33.27 -9.93
CA GLN A 634 -9.05 32.37 -8.84
C GLN A 634 -8.85 30.93 -9.34
N HIS A 635 -8.23 30.10 -8.52
CA HIS A 635 -7.97 28.71 -8.84
C HIS A 635 -8.76 27.82 -7.88
N GLY A 636 -9.59 26.93 -8.43
CA GLY A 636 -10.20 25.85 -7.69
C GLY A 636 -9.37 24.57 -7.81
N LYS A 637 -9.37 23.77 -6.75
CA LYS A 637 -8.84 22.40 -6.75
C LYS A 637 -9.93 21.46 -7.27
N VAL A 638 -9.57 20.41 -7.99
CA VAL A 638 -10.54 19.41 -8.48
C VAL A 638 -10.47 18.16 -7.63
N VAL A 639 -11.56 17.88 -6.90
CA VAL A 639 -11.77 16.62 -6.19
C VAL A 639 -12.35 15.60 -7.17
N GLN A 640 -11.64 14.48 -7.33
CA GLN A 640 -12.13 13.29 -8.01
C GLN A 640 -12.71 12.32 -6.97
N ALA A 641 -13.73 11.56 -7.35
CA ALA A 641 -14.38 10.62 -6.47
C ALA A 641 -14.97 9.44 -7.22
N GLU A 642 -15.01 8.29 -6.54
CA GLU A 642 -15.56 7.02 -6.99
C GLU A 642 -16.59 6.56 -5.94
N THR A 643 -17.73 6.04 -6.38
CA THR A 643 -18.74 5.47 -5.49
C THR A 643 -19.14 4.10 -6.00
N SER A 644 -19.27 3.12 -5.10
CA SER A 644 -19.85 1.82 -5.38
C SER A 644 -20.84 1.42 -4.28
N ILE A 645 -21.85 0.65 -4.68
CA ILE A 645 -22.84 0.06 -3.78
C ILE A 645 -22.66 -1.45 -3.83
N HIS A 646 -22.69 -2.08 -2.67
CA HIS A 646 -22.60 -3.53 -2.49
C HIS A 646 -23.77 -3.96 -1.62
N VAL A 647 -24.62 -4.85 -2.13
CA VAL A 647 -25.86 -5.28 -1.49
C VAL A 647 -25.84 -6.80 -1.36
N LEU A 648 -25.99 -7.31 -0.14
CA LEU A 648 -26.05 -8.74 0.16
C LEU A 648 -27.44 -9.08 0.71
N VAL A 649 -28.15 -9.95 0.00
CA VAL A 649 -29.46 -10.48 0.42
C VAL A 649 -29.42 -12.01 0.47
N ALA A 650 -30.32 -12.62 1.23
CA ALA A 650 -30.62 -14.05 1.14
C ALA A 650 -32.01 -14.24 0.53
N ASN A 651 -32.24 -15.32 -0.22
CA ASN A 651 -33.62 -15.74 -0.53
C ASN A 651 -34.23 -16.55 0.64
N GLU A 652 -35.48 -17.01 0.47
CA GLU A 652 -36.19 -17.89 1.42
C GLU A 652 -35.41 -19.18 1.75
N GLU A 653 -34.66 -19.73 0.79
CA GLU A 653 -33.80 -20.91 0.94
C GLU A 653 -32.51 -20.64 1.75
N GLY A 654 -32.26 -19.37 2.11
CA GLY A 654 -31.04 -18.92 2.78
C GLY A 654 -29.83 -18.70 1.86
N ARG A 655 -29.96 -18.95 0.56
CA ARG A 655 -28.90 -18.71 -0.44
C ARG A 655 -28.59 -17.22 -0.54
N LEU A 656 -27.32 -16.87 -0.41
CA LEU A 656 -26.84 -15.49 -0.52
C LEU A 656 -26.68 -15.04 -1.98
N TYR A 657 -26.96 -13.75 -2.22
CA TYR A 657 -26.78 -13.05 -3.48
C TYR A 657 -26.05 -11.73 -3.22
N GLU A 658 -24.81 -11.63 -3.70
CA GLU A 658 -24.06 -10.37 -3.75
C GLU A 658 -24.45 -9.60 -5.03
N MET A 659 -24.75 -8.32 -4.88
CA MET A 659 -25.05 -7.40 -5.98
C MET A 659 -24.21 -6.14 -5.80
N ARG A 660 -23.18 -5.97 -6.64
CA ARG A 660 -22.24 -4.86 -6.56
C ARG A 660 -22.11 -4.07 -7.86
N GLY A 661 -21.70 -2.81 -7.77
CA GLY A 661 -21.31 -2.02 -8.94
C GLY A 661 -21.04 -0.55 -8.62
N GLU A 662 -20.60 0.19 -9.64
CA GLU A 662 -20.19 1.59 -9.54
C GLU A 662 -21.32 2.56 -9.87
N VAL A 663 -21.36 3.68 -9.15
CA VAL A 663 -22.30 4.78 -9.34
C VAL A 663 -21.56 5.94 -10.04
N PRO A 664 -22.02 6.42 -11.20
CA PRO A 664 -21.41 7.57 -11.87
C PRO A 664 -21.32 8.83 -10.99
N THR A 665 -20.12 9.41 -10.95
CA THR A 665 -19.74 10.58 -10.16
C THR A 665 -19.33 11.75 -11.05
N SER A 666 -19.39 12.97 -10.51
CA SER A 666 -18.89 14.19 -11.18
C SER A 666 -17.57 14.65 -10.56
N LEU A 667 -16.61 15.07 -11.38
CA LEU A 667 -15.47 15.85 -10.91
C LEU A 667 -15.97 17.14 -10.23
N SER A 668 -15.42 17.45 -9.06
CA SER A 668 -15.95 18.49 -8.17
C SER A 668 -14.93 19.62 -8.00
N VAL A 669 -15.26 20.85 -8.42
CA VAL A 669 -14.36 21.99 -8.22
C VAL A 669 -14.63 22.63 -6.85
N VAL A 670 -13.60 22.76 -6.01
CA VAL A 670 -13.66 23.40 -4.70
C VAL A 670 -12.67 24.57 -4.61
N GLU A 671 -13.08 25.67 -4.00
CA GLU A 671 -12.22 26.83 -3.74
C GLU A 671 -11.03 26.46 -2.83
N SER A 672 -11.26 25.53 -1.89
CA SER A 672 -10.25 25.01 -0.97
C SER A 672 -10.68 23.64 -0.43
N THR A 673 -9.71 22.85 0.03
CA THR A 673 -9.93 21.53 0.63
C THR A 673 -10.14 21.62 2.15
N THR A 674 -11.01 22.53 2.61
CA THR A 674 -11.45 22.52 4.01
C THR A 674 -12.45 21.38 4.27
N ALA A 675 -12.62 21.00 5.53
CA ALA A 675 -13.49 19.89 5.90
C ALA A 675 -14.95 20.14 5.49
N GLU A 676 -15.39 21.40 5.49
CA GLU A 676 -16.74 21.83 5.11
C GLU A 676 -16.94 21.74 3.59
N CYS A 677 -15.93 22.13 2.79
CA CYS A 677 -15.96 21.98 1.34
C CYS A 677 -15.93 20.52 0.90
N LEU A 678 -15.09 19.70 1.53
CA LEU A 678 -14.98 18.26 1.29
C LEU A 678 -16.25 17.53 1.73
N LYS A 679 -16.80 17.85 2.91
CA LYS A 679 -18.12 17.38 3.36
C LYS A 679 -19.21 17.73 2.35
N ARG A 680 -19.27 18.98 1.88
CA ARG A 680 -20.26 19.41 0.88
C ARG A 680 -20.18 18.59 -0.41
N VAL A 681 -18.98 18.35 -0.95
CA VAL A 681 -18.79 17.44 -2.11
C VAL A 681 -19.29 16.03 -1.76
N ARG A 682 -18.87 15.50 -0.61
CA ARG A 682 -19.19 14.15 -0.13
C ARG A 682 -20.68 13.92 0.14
N THR A 683 -21.45 14.97 0.45
CA THR A 683 -22.91 14.93 0.54
C THR A 683 -23.59 15.13 -0.83
N GLN A 684 -23.19 16.15 -1.60
CA GLN A 684 -23.89 16.54 -2.83
C GLN A 684 -23.68 15.56 -4.00
N ILE A 685 -22.49 14.99 -4.11
CA ILE A 685 -22.07 14.22 -5.29
C ILE A 685 -21.96 12.72 -4.97
N LEU A 686 -21.75 12.39 -3.69
CA LEU A 686 -21.44 11.04 -3.20
C LEU A 686 -22.37 10.61 -2.04
N GLY A 687 -23.33 11.43 -1.62
CA GLY A 687 -24.17 11.16 -0.45
C GLY A 687 -25.33 10.23 -0.76
N LEU A 688 -25.82 9.51 0.25
CA LEU A 688 -27.01 8.64 0.15
C LEU A 688 -28.23 9.31 -0.51
N PRO A 689 -28.53 10.62 -0.30
CA PRO A 689 -29.66 11.27 -0.96
C PRO A 689 -29.51 11.53 -2.47
N SER A 690 -28.29 11.38 -3.05
CA SER A 690 -28.08 11.61 -4.49
C SER A 690 -28.53 10.44 -5.37
N ILE A 691 -28.91 9.31 -4.74
CA ILE A 691 -29.33 8.07 -5.40
C ILE A 691 -30.76 7.75 -4.94
N PRO A 692 -31.77 7.76 -5.85
CA PRO A 692 -33.15 7.51 -5.46
C PRO A 692 -33.32 6.17 -4.73
N HIS A 693 -34.26 6.11 -3.79
CA HIS A 693 -34.54 4.94 -2.95
C HIS A 693 -33.38 4.36 -2.09
N LEU A 694 -32.11 4.78 -2.23
CA LEU A 694 -31.00 4.18 -1.45
C LEU A 694 -31.19 4.33 0.08
N SER A 695 -31.68 5.49 0.54
CA SER A 695 -32.00 5.69 1.97
C SER A 695 -33.16 4.79 2.45
N ALA A 696 -34.16 4.56 1.59
CA ALA A 696 -35.28 3.67 1.90
C ALA A 696 -34.87 2.18 1.87
N LEU A 697 -33.91 1.81 1.00
CA LEU A 697 -33.30 0.49 1.05
C LEU A 697 -32.50 0.31 2.35
N ALA A 698 -31.65 1.27 2.70
CA ALA A 698 -30.80 1.21 3.89
C ALA A 698 -31.61 0.96 5.18
N SER A 699 -32.79 1.57 5.33
CA SER A 699 -33.64 1.36 6.52
C SER A 699 -34.21 -0.07 6.66
N ARG A 700 -34.07 -0.94 5.65
CA ARG A 700 -34.45 -2.35 5.70
C ARG A 700 -33.30 -3.31 6.00
N PHE A 701 -32.06 -2.83 6.04
CA PHE A 701 -30.89 -3.67 6.28
C PHE A 701 -30.53 -3.69 7.77
N PRO A 702 -30.30 -4.89 8.36
CA PRO A 702 -29.88 -4.97 9.76
C PRO A 702 -28.48 -4.37 9.96
N TRP A 703 -27.63 -4.37 8.93
CA TRP A 703 -26.32 -3.72 8.95
C TRP A 703 -26.07 -2.90 7.68
N CYS A 704 -25.84 -1.60 7.87
CA CYS A 704 -25.39 -0.67 6.85
C CYS A 704 -23.99 -0.15 7.17
N LEU A 705 -23.07 -0.17 6.20
CA LEU A 705 -21.70 0.35 6.32
C LEU A 705 -21.41 1.45 5.30
N GLN A 706 -21.15 2.67 5.75
CA GLN A 706 -20.48 3.69 4.93
C GLN A 706 -18.96 3.50 5.01
N GLN A 707 -18.36 2.98 3.94
CA GLN A 707 -16.91 2.89 3.81
C GLN A 707 -16.39 4.10 3.03
N ALA A 708 -15.36 4.77 3.55
CA ALA A 708 -14.67 5.87 2.90
C ALA A 708 -13.17 5.53 2.76
N THR A 709 -12.58 5.74 1.60
CA THR A 709 -11.11 5.70 1.39
C THR A 709 -10.64 7.09 0.97
N VAL A 710 -9.76 7.68 1.79
CA VAL A 710 -9.31 9.07 1.65
C VAL A 710 -7.81 9.18 1.94
N ASP A 711 -7.13 10.22 1.45
CA ASP A 711 -5.76 10.49 1.86
C ASP A 711 -5.65 10.78 3.39
N ARG A 712 -4.44 10.90 3.93
CA ARG A 712 -4.24 11.20 5.37
C ARG A 712 -4.40 12.68 5.73
N TYR A 713 -4.98 13.51 4.87
CA TYR A 713 -5.18 14.93 5.17
C TYR A 713 -6.25 15.12 6.25
N ALA A 714 -5.93 15.95 7.24
CA ALA A 714 -6.79 16.16 8.41
C ALA A 714 -8.18 16.73 8.06
N ALA A 715 -8.34 17.39 6.90
CA ALA A 715 -9.64 17.88 6.45
C ALA A 715 -10.54 16.76 5.92
N ASN A 716 -9.99 15.73 5.28
CA ASN A 716 -10.75 14.55 4.83
C ASN A 716 -11.28 13.74 6.02
N PHE A 717 -10.41 13.45 6.99
CA PHE A 717 -10.83 12.80 8.24
C PHE A 717 -11.86 13.63 9.04
N LYS A 718 -11.74 14.96 9.06
CA LYS A 718 -12.75 15.83 9.68
C LYS A 718 -14.09 15.84 8.92
N ALA A 719 -14.06 15.82 7.59
CA ALA A 719 -15.26 15.74 6.76
C ALA A 719 -16.02 14.43 7.02
N GLU A 720 -15.32 13.29 7.00
CA GLU A 720 -15.94 11.99 7.25
C GLU A 720 -16.39 11.82 8.72
N THR A 721 -15.65 12.33 9.71
CA THR A 721 -16.13 12.37 11.10
C THR A 721 -17.39 13.25 11.24
N SER A 722 -17.43 14.42 10.62
CA SER A 722 -18.63 15.28 10.66
C SER A 722 -19.84 14.61 10.00
N LEU A 723 -19.63 13.84 8.93
CA LEU A 723 -20.67 13.03 8.29
C LEU A 723 -21.11 11.80 9.11
N LEU A 724 -20.39 11.42 10.17
CA LEU A 724 -20.90 10.44 11.12
C LEU A 724 -21.96 11.05 12.03
N HIS A 725 -21.77 12.30 12.46
CA HIS A 725 -22.78 13.03 13.24
C HIS A 725 -24.06 13.27 12.44
N ASP A 726 -23.96 13.68 11.17
CA ASP A 726 -25.13 13.85 10.29
C ASP A 726 -26.00 12.59 10.16
N LEU A 727 -25.40 11.39 10.25
CA LEU A 727 -26.12 10.10 10.19
C LEU A 727 -26.78 9.71 11.53
N ILE A 728 -26.30 10.27 12.64
CA ILE A 728 -26.82 10.06 13.99
C ILE A 728 -27.89 11.11 14.35
N GLU A 729 -27.78 12.32 13.79
CA GLU A 729 -28.71 13.44 13.99
C GLU A 729 -29.93 13.42 13.05
N VAL A 730 -30.10 12.38 12.22
CA VAL A 730 -31.39 12.12 11.57
C VAL A 730 -32.39 11.73 12.65
N GLU A 731 -33.27 12.66 13.03
CA GLU A 731 -34.18 12.49 14.16
C GLU A 731 -34.94 11.15 14.10
N PRO A 732 -35.16 10.49 15.26
CA PRO A 732 -36.12 9.39 15.35
C PRO A 732 -37.53 9.96 15.12
N VAL A 733 -37.93 10.01 13.85
CA VAL A 733 -39.31 10.20 13.41
C VAL A 733 -40.19 9.29 14.27
N GLN A 734 -41.32 9.80 14.75
CA GLN A 734 -42.08 9.26 15.90
C GLN A 734 -42.83 7.93 15.61
N GLN A 735 -42.32 7.10 14.70
CA GLN A 735 -42.81 5.77 14.38
C GLN A 735 -42.28 4.74 15.39
N GLU A 736 -43.17 4.36 16.32
CA GLU A 736 -43.29 3.06 16.98
C GLU A 736 -42.04 2.15 17.06
N LYS A 737 -41.13 2.49 17.99
CA LYS A 737 -40.25 1.56 18.75
C LYS A 737 -39.25 0.65 18.01
N THR A 738 -39.32 0.43 16.70
CA THR A 738 -38.25 -0.26 15.97
C THR A 738 -37.04 0.66 15.90
N SER A 739 -36.08 0.46 16.80
CA SER A 739 -34.88 1.29 16.93
C SER A 739 -34.14 1.40 15.59
N PRO A 740 -33.86 2.62 15.09
CA PRO A 740 -33.15 2.77 13.82
C PRO A 740 -31.76 2.12 13.91
N GLN A 741 -31.50 1.17 13.01
CA GLN A 741 -30.22 0.45 12.96
C GLN A 741 -29.08 1.46 12.74
N PRO A 742 -28.08 1.54 13.63
CA PRO A 742 -27.04 2.56 13.54
C PRO A 742 -26.14 2.29 12.33
N MET A 743 -26.10 3.23 11.39
CA MET A 743 -25.22 3.12 10.22
C MET A 743 -23.76 3.12 10.67
N SER A 744 -23.10 1.98 10.48
CA SER A 744 -21.68 1.81 10.75
C SER A 744 -20.84 2.62 9.77
N LYS A 745 -19.64 3.04 10.20
CA LYS A 745 -18.76 3.84 9.36
C LYS A 745 -17.29 3.45 9.50
N LEU A 746 -16.62 3.29 8.37
CA LEU A 746 -15.20 2.92 8.29
C LEU A 746 -14.46 3.89 7.36
N THR A 747 -13.59 4.74 7.93
CA THR A 747 -12.75 5.66 7.15
C THR A 747 -11.32 5.12 7.08
N LEU A 748 -10.95 4.57 5.93
CA LEU A 748 -9.63 4.01 5.65
C LEU A 748 -8.70 5.08 5.06
N PRO A 749 -7.47 5.23 5.59
CA PRO A 749 -6.44 6.03 4.94
C PRO A 749 -5.87 5.30 3.72
N CYS A 750 -5.87 5.98 2.57
CA CYS A 750 -5.40 5.50 1.28
C CYS A 750 -3.92 5.06 1.32
N ASP A 751 -3.68 3.81 0.98
CA ASP A 751 -2.38 3.14 1.05
C ASP A 751 -1.34 3.76 0.13
N VAL A 752 -1.77 4.21 -1.05
CA VAL A 752 -0.94 5.00 -1.97
C VAL A 752 -0.39 6.24 -1.27
N HIS A 753 -1.20 6.93 -0.48
CA HIS A 753 -0.76 8.08 0.29
C HIS A 753 0.08 7.71 1.54
N LYS A 754 -0.12 6.51 2.14
CA LYS A 754 0.80 5.97 3.16
C LYS A 754 2.19 5.74 2.54
N MET A 755 2.27 5.04 1.41
CA MET A 755 3.50 4.71 0.70
C MET A 755 4.23 5.97 0.25
N HIS A 756 3.55 6.95 -0.36
CA HIS A 756 4.18 8.22 -0.72
C HIS A 756 4.76 8.95 0.51
N GLN A 757 4.08 8.94 1.66
CA GLN A 757 4.58 9.56 2.89
C GLN A 757 5.82 8.83 3.44
N ALA A 758 5.82 7.50 3.46
CA ALA A 758 6.96 6.70 3.88
C ALA A 758 8.18 6.90 2.93
N HIS A 759 7.95 6.87 1.62
CA HIS A 759 8.95 7.08 0.59
C HIS A 759 9.58 8.50 0.67
N LYS A 760 8.75 9.52 0.90
CA LYS A 760 9.19 10.90 1.15
C LYS A 760 9.98 11.05 2.45
N ALA A 761 9.65 10.27 3.48
CA ALA A 761 10.44 10.22 4.72
C ALA A 761 11.79 9.52 4.50
N ALA A 762 11.84 8.41 3.75
CA ALA A 762 13.08 7.73 3.39
C ALA A 762 14.04 8.65 2.61
N PHE A 763 13.56 9.32 1.55
CA PHE A 763 14.39 10.29 0.83
C PHE A 763 14.71 11.57 1.59
N SER A 764 14.04 11.83 2.72
CA SER A 764 14.43 12.97 3.55
C SER A 764 15.85 12.84 4.12
N LEU A 765 16.34 11.60 4.22
CA LEU A 765 17.70 11.24 4.66
C LEU A 765 18.76 11.56 3.59
N CYS A 766 18.45 11.35 2.30
CA CYS A 766 19.33 11.60 1.14
C CYS A 766 18.85 12.76 0.25
N ASN A 767 18.24 13.78 0.87
CA ASN A 767 17.74 14.99 0.20
C ASN A 767 18.80 15.68 -0.68
N ALA A 768 20.07 15.63 -0.28
CA ALA A 768 21.19 16.21 -1.03
C ALA A 768 21.42 15.46 -2.35
N ASP A 769 21.49 14.13 -2.30
CA ASP A 769 21.75 13.24 -3.43
C ASP A 769 20.60 13.28 -4.43
N VAL A 770 19.35 13.25 -3.94
CA VAL A 770 18.15 13.45 -4.75
C VAL A 770 18.17 14.82 -5.45
N SER A 771 18.54 15.88 -4.74
CA SER A 771 18.69 17.22 -5.34
C SER A 771 19.81 17.28 -6.37
N GLY A 772 20.91 16.58 -6.14
CA GLY A 772 22.03 16.41 -7.07
C GLY A 772 21.59 15.71 -8.35
N MET A 773 20.99 14.52 -8.24
CA MET A 773 20.45 13.75 -9.38
C MET A 773 19.44 14.57 -10.19
N MET A 774 18.51 15.26 -9.53
CA MET A 774 17.58 16.17 -10.23
C MET A 774 18.33 17.27 -10.98
N SER A 775 19.24 17.98 -10.32
CA SER A 775 20.00 19.09 -10.91
C SER A 775 20.85 18.65 -12.09
N THR A 776 21.48 17.48 -11.99
CA THR A 776 22.27 16.87 -13.07
C THR A 776 21.41 16.41 -14.24
N SER A 777 20.21 15.85 -14.00
CA SER A 777 19.30 15.50 -15.10
C SER A 777 18.78 16.75 -15.85
N LEU A 778 18.63 17.88 -15.15
CA LEU A 778 18.20 19.15 -15.72
C LEU A 778 19.35 19.93 -16.40
N SER A 779 20.59 19.78 -15.95
CA SER A 779 21.76 20.37 -16.63
C SER A 779 22.15 19.62 -17.93
N GLN A 780 21.49 18.51 -18.24
CA GLN A 780 21.68 17.72 -19.48
C GLN A 780 20.71 18.10 -20.61
N HIS A 781 20.06 19.27 -20.53
CA HIS A 781 19.26 19.84 -21.61
C HIS A 781 20.14 20.38 -22.75
N GLY A 782 19.99 19.83 -23.96
CA GLY A 782 20.79 20.17 -25.15
C GLY A 782 21.06 18.98 -26.07
N VAL A 783 21.27 19.25 -27.36
CA VAL A 783 21.76 18.24 -28.33
C VAL A 783 23.24 17.98 -28.07
N GLY A 784 23.75 16.79 -28.41
CA GLY A 784 25.18 16.44 -28.24
C GLY A 784 25.66 16.20 -26.80
N VAL A 785 24.87 16.53 -25.78
CA VAL A 785 25.21 16.34 -24.35
C VAL A 785 25.68 14.90 -24.03
N LEU A 786 25.01 13.89 -24.60
CA LEU A 786 25.38 12.48 -24.41
C LEU A 786 26.76 12.15 -25.00
N HIS A 787 27.10 12.76 -26.15
CA HIS A 787 28.42 12.63 -26.75
C HIS A 787 29.49 13.35 -25.91
N LYS A 788 29.20 14.56 -25.39
CA LYS A 788 30.10 15.27 -24.45
C LYS A 788 30.38 14.43 -23.19
N LEU A 789 29.35 13.82 -22.60
CA LEU A 789 29.49 12.96 -21.41
C LEU A 789 30.34 11.71 -21.70
N ARG A 790 30.13 11.04 -22.84
CA ARG A 790 30.94 9.89 -23.27
C ARG A 790 32.39 10.29 -23.58
N GLN A 791 32.62 11.44 -24.20
CA GLN A 791 33.96 11.97 -24.45
C GLN A 791 34.70 12.28 -23.14
N ILE A 792 34.03 12.94 -22.18
CA ILE A 792 34.60 13.18 -20.84
C ILE A 792 34.95 11.85 -20.17
N LEU A 793 34.05 10.87 -20.18
CA LEU A 793 34.31 9.55 -19.61
C LEU A 793 35.48 8.84 -20.32
N ALA A 794 35.57 8.92 -21.66
CA ALA A 794 36.69 8.37 -22.43
C ALA A 794 38.04 8.96 -21.97
N THR A 795 38.10 10.28 -21.75
CA THR A 795 39.30 10.96 -21.23
C THR A 795 39.60 10.60 -19.77
N VAL A 796 38.57 10.48 -18.91
CA VAL A 796 38.75 10.07 -17.49
C VAL A 796 39.22 8.63 -17.38
N LEU A 797 38.72 7.71 -18.23
CA LEU A 797 39.20 6.33 -18.33
C LEU A 797 40.68 6.32 -18.79
N GLU A 798 41.03 7.08 -19.83
CA GLU A 798 42.39 7.15 -20.39
C GLU A 798 43.46 7.57 -19.37
N HIS A 799 43.16 8.58 -18.56
CA HIS A 799 44.08 9.11 -17.54
C HIS A 799 44.21 8.22 -16.29
N ARG A 800 43.23 7.34 -16.05
CA ARG A 800 43.18 6.48 -14.85
C ARG A 800 43.45 5.01 -15.15
N LEU A 801 43.64 4.64 -16.42
CA LEU A 801 43.80 3.26 -16.89
C LEU A 801 45.13 2.65 -16.43
N VAL A 802 45.02 1.66 -15.54
CA VAL A 802 46.11 0.75 -15.15
C VAL A 802 45.83 -0.62 -15.75
N ILE A 803 46.80 -1.15 -16.51
CA ILE A 803 46.71 -2.49 -17.10
C ILE A 803 47.56 -3.45 -16.29
N HIS A 804 46.93 -4.50 -15.78
CA HIS A 804 47.58 -5.66 -15.20
C HIS A 804 47.52 -6.82 -16.21
N TYR A 805 48.46 -7.75 -16.14
CA TYR A 805 48.45 -8.97 -16.96
C TYR A 805 48.27 -10.18 -16.04
N GLY A 806 47.21 -10.96 -16.24
CA GLY A 806 46.79 -12.04 -15.35
C GLY A 806 45.29 -12.05 -15.08
N GLU A 807 44.87 -12.82 -14.07
CA GLU A 807 43.45 -13.03 -13.73
C GLU A 807 42.86 -11.88 -12.87
N PRO A 808 41.58 -11.53 -13.06
CA PRO A 808 40.91 -10.46 -12.32
C PRO A 808 40.60 -10.85 -10.86
N PRO A 809 40.91 -9.98 -9.86
CA PRO A 809 40.65 -10.26 -8.45
C PRO A 809 39.16 -10.08 -8.08
N CYS A 810 38.65 -10.97 -7.23
CA CYS A 810 37.37 -10.87 -6.52
C CYS A 810 36.14 -10.53 -7.41
N PRO A 811 35.70 -11.45 -8.30
CA PRO A 811 34.52 -11.22 -9.14
C PRO A 811 33.24 -10.95 -8.34
N ALA A 812 33.05 -11.58 -7.18
CA ALA A 812 31.82 -11.49 -6.39
C ALA A 812 31.40 -10.06 -6.01
N HIS A 813 32.35 -9.15 -5.73
CA HIS A 813 32.04 -7.75 -5.43
C HIS A 813 31.49 -7.00 -6.66
N ARG A 814 32.03 -7.31 -7.84
CA ARG A 814 31.62 -6.73 -9.12
C ARG A 814 30.25 -7.24 -9.55
N GLU A 815 30.00 -8.54 -9.44
CA GLU A 815 28.68 -9.10 -9.78
C GLU A 815 27.59 -8.54 -8.84
N ALA A 816 27.86 -8.37 -7.54
CA ALA A 816 26.93 -7.69 -6.62
C ALA A 816 26.62 -6.22 -7.00
N ILE A 817 27.58 -5.49 -7.59
CA ILE A 817 27.35 -4.15 -8.15
C ILE A 817 26.46 -4.22 -9.41
N TYR A 818 26.58 -5.27 -10.21
CA TYR A 818 25.71 -5.51 -11.36
C TYR A 818 24.31 -6.00 -10.98
N ASP A 819 24.16 -6.78 -9.92
CA ASP A 819 22.84 -7.16 -9.40
C ASP A 819 22.07 -5.94 -8.88
N LEU A 820 22.76 -4.99 -8.26
CA LEU A 820 22.17 -3.76 -7.74
C LEU A 820 21.79 -2.72 -8.82
N TYR A 821 22.57 -2.59 -9.91
CA TYR A 821 22.39 -1.51 -10.89
C TYR A 821 22.16 -1.95 -12.34
N LEU A 822 22.34 -3.23 -12.66
CA LEU A 822 22.05 -3.88 -13.95
C LEU A 822 21.29 -5.20 -13.72
N PRO A 823 20.14 -5.19 -13.01
CA PRO A 823 19.40 -6.41 -12.69
C PRO A 823 19.00 -7.14 -13.98
N VAL A 824 19.22 -8.45 -13.98
CA VAL A 824 18.83 -9.39 -15.03
C VAL A 824 17.90 -10.37 -14.33
N ALA A 825 16.69 -10.59 -14.87
CA ALA A 825 15.78 -11.58 -14.30
C ALA A 825 16.39 -12.98 -14.33
N ASP A 826 16.02 -13.82 -13.37
CA ASP A 826 16.40 -15.23 -13.37
C ASP A 826 15.79 -15.88 -14.63
N PRO A 827 16.54 -16.65 -15.45
CA PRO A 827 16.00 -17.33 -16.63
C PRO A 827 14.90 -18.35 -16.32
N THR A 828 14.66 -18.67 -15.04
CA THR A 828 13.53 -19.49 -14.57
C THR A 828 12.32 -18.67 -14.08
N SER A 829 12.42 -17.34 -14.02
CA SER A 829 11.32 -16.44 -13.68
C SER A 829 10.59 -15.95 -14.91
N GLU A 830 9.25 -15.99 -14.90
CA GLU A 830 8.40 -15.52 -16.00
C GLU A 830 8.31 -13.99 -16.10
N GLU A 831 8.84 -13.26 -15.10
CA GLU A 831 8.88 -11.79 -15.08
C GLU A 831 9.89 -11.23 -16.10
N THR A 832 9.40 -10.88 -17.29
CA THR A 832 10.20 -10.17 -18.30
C THR A 832 10.55 -8.75 -17.81
N VAL A 833 11.80 -8.54 -17.39
CA VAL A 833 12.29 -7.21 -16.97
C VAL A 833 12.64 -6.37 -18.20
N ASP A 834 11.98 -5.22 -18.36
CA ASP A 834 12.25 -4.24 -19.41
C ASP A 834 13.76 -3.94 -19.54
N GLY A 835 14.33 -4.22 -20.71
CA GLY A 835 15.75 -3.97 -21.00
C GLY A 835 16.73 -5.05 -20.52
N GLN A 836 16.27 -6.23 -20.10
CA GLN A 836 17.12 -7.35 -19.64
C GLN A 836 18.29 -7.68 -20.59
N LEU A 837 18.05 -7.78 -21.90
CA LEU A 837 19.11 -7.98 -22.91
C LEU A 837 20.17 -6.87 -22.90
N GLY A 838 19.72 -5.62 -22.75
CA GLY A 838 20.60 -4.46 -22.58
C GLY A 838 21.42 -4.53 -21.29
N HIS A 839 20.84 -5.01 -20.19
CA HIS A 839 21.58 -5.25 -18.95
C HIS A 839 22.59 -6.39 -19.07
N MET A 840 22.23 -7.53 -19.66
CA MET A 840 23.15 -8.64 -19.94
C MET A 840 24.34 -8.18 -20.80
N ARG A 841 24.07 -7.44 -21.89
CA ARG A 841 25.10 -6.84 -22.76
C ARG A 841 26.03 -5.90 -21.99
N ARG A 842 25.47 -5.04 -21.13
CA ARG A 842 26.24 -4.11 -20.30
C ARG A 842 27.09 -4.84 -19.26
N ARG A 843 26.55 -5.86 -18.58
CA ARG A 843 27.33 -6.74 -17.68
C ARG A 843 28.50 -7.38 -18.41
N TYR A 844 28.28 -7.97 -19.57
CA TYR A 844 29.34 -8.62 -20.37
C TYR A 844 30.46 -7.66 -20.76
N ILE A 845 30.12 -6.45 -21.22
CA ILE A 845 31.12 -5.43 -21.56
C ILE A 845 31.91 -5.03 -20.30
N LEU A 846 31.23 -4.67 -19.22
CA LEU A 846 31.89 -4.16 -18.01
C LEU A 846 32.70 -5.25 -17.28
N SER A 847 32.24 -6.49 -17.23
CA SER A 847 32.95 -7.62 -16.61
C SER A 847 34.19 -8.08 -17.37
N ARG A 848 34.30 -7.74 -18.67
CA ARG A 848 35.50 -7.94 -19.50
C ARG A 848 36.42 -6.71 -19.54
N THR A 849 35.90 -5.48 -19.45
CA THR A 849 36.72 -4.25 -19.56
C THR A 849 37.13 -3.62 -18.23
N LEU A 850 36.23 -3.54 -17.24
CA LEU A 850 36.46 -3.00 -15.90
C LEU A 850 36.46 -4.15 -14.88
N ASN A 851 37.41 -5.07 -15.07
CA ASN A 851 37.43 -6.35 -14.37
C ASN A 851 38.31 -6.37 -13.10
N GLY A 852 39.03 -5.28 -12.79
CA GLY A 852 39.79 -5.11 -11.55
C GLY A 852 38.96 -4.69 -10.34
N GLN A 853 39.60 -4.09 -9.32
CA GLN A 853 38.96 -3.77 -8.05
C GLN A 853 38.16 -2.46 -8.14
N LEU A 854 36.86 -2.56 -8.40
CA LEU A 854 35.97 -1.42 -8.65
C LEU A 854 35.93 -0.33 -7.56
N HIS A 855 36.24 -0.66 -6.30
CA HIS A 855 36.30 0.33 -5.22
C HIS A 855 37.56 1.22 -5.25
N GLN A 856 38.58 0.87 -6.03
CA GLN A 856 39.83 1.64 -6.13
C GLN A 856 39.70 2.80 -7.11
N GLN A 857 40.49 3.87 -6.91
CA GLN A 857 40.46 5.04 -7.80
C GLN A 857 41.21 4.82 -9.14
N GLU A 858 41.95 3.74 -9.29
CA GLU A 858 42.56 3.35 -10.57
C GLU A 858 41.58 2.55 -11.40
N VAL A 859 41.45 2.87 -12.68
CA VAL A 859 40.60 2.14 -13.63
C VAL A 859 41.38 0.90 -14.07
N GLN A 860 41.12 -0.22 -13.39
CA GLN A 860 41.94 -1.43 -13.51
C GLN A 860 41.39 -2.40 -14.56
N HIS A 861 42.22 -2.70 -15.56
CA HIS A 861 41.98 -3.73 -16.56
C HIS A 861 43.01 -4.86 -16.43
N PHE A 862 42.54 -6.05 -16.08
CA PHE A 862 43.30 -7.30 -16.07
C PHE A 862 43.19 -7.96 -17.45
N CYS A 863 44.26 -7.81 -18.24
CA CYS A 863 44.39 -8.34 -19.58
C CYS A 863 44.85 -9.81 -19.52
N GLY A 864 43.95 -10.72 -19.89
CA GLY A 864 44.29 -12.14 -20.09
C GLY A 864 44.93 -12.41 -21.46
N PRO A 865 45.53 -13.60 -21.67
CA PRO A 865 46.04 -14.01 -22.98
C PRO A 865 44.99 -13.87 -24.08
N GLY A 866 45.35 -13.23 -25.19
CA GLY A 866 44.43 -12.97 -26.32
C GLY A 866 43.41 -11.83 -26.12
N CYS A 867 43.34 -11.20 -24.94
CA CYS A 867 42.36 -10.15 -24.68
C CYS A 867 42.64 -8.85 -25.46
N CYS A 868 43.88 -8.35 -25.41
CA CYS A 868 44.36 -7.18 -26.16
C CYS A 868 45.84 -7.37 -26.55
N SER A 869 46.24 -6.82 -27.70
CA SER A 869 47.61 -6.83 -28.22
C SER A 869 48.47 -5.66 -27.74
N SER A 870 47.86 -4.53 -27.35
CA SER A 870 48.57 -3.34 -26.84
C SER A 870 47.71 -2.49 -25.89
N ARG A 871 48.33 -1.52 -25.19
CA ARG A 871 47.63 -0.54 -24.34
C ARG A 871 46.63 0.30 -25.15
N GLU A 872 46.97 0.64 -26.38
CA GLU A 872 46.17 1.44 -27.29
C GLU A 872 44.92 0.67 -27.74
N GLU A 873 45.04 -0.65 -27.95
CA GLU A 873 43.89 -1.50 -28.24
C GLU A 873 42.96 -1.64 -27.03
N THR A 874 43.53 -1.85 -25.82
CA THR A 874 42.77 -1.86 -24.56
C THR A 874 42.03 -0.55 -24.36
N LEU A 875 42.72 0.58 -24.56
CA LEU A 875 42.16 1.92 -24.44
C LEU A 875 41.04 2.15 -25.44
N ARG A 876 41.22 1.76 -26.71
CA ARG A 876 40.15 1.84 -27.73
C ARG A 876 38.91 1.05 -27.29
N LYS A 877 39.06 -0.21 -26.84
CA LYS A 877 37.93 -1.03 -26.35
C LYS A 877 37.23 -0.41 -25.14
N LEU A 878 37.97 0.23 -24.23
CA LEU A 878 37.40 1.00 -23.11
C LEU A 878 36.62 2.23 -23.60
N GLN A 879 37.23 3.06 -24.45
CA GLN A 879 36.60 4.27 -24.98
C GLN A 879 35.38 3.98 -25.85
N GLU A 880 35.40 2.89 -26.62
CA GLU A 880 34.33 2.48 -27.54
C GLU A 880 33.18 1.76 -26.83
N TYR A 881 33.46 0.76 -25.98
CA TYR A 881 32.41 -0.10 -25.40
C TYR A 881 32.05 0.27 -23.96
N THR A 882 33.04 0.61 -23.14
CA THR A 882 32.80 0.89 -21.70
C THR A 882 32.09 2.22 -21.51
N THR A 883 32.33 3.22 -22.37
CA THR A 883 31.60 4.49 -22.32
C THR A 883 30.13 4.33 -22.69
N LEU A 884 29.80 3.45 -23.65
CA LEU A 884 28.43 3.09 -23.99
C LEU A 884 27.76 2.29 -22.88
N ALA A 885 28.46 1.33 -22.27
CA ALA A 885 27.91 0.49 -21.22
C ALA A 885 27.67 1.24 -19.89
N LEU A 886 28.55 2.18 -19.51
CA LEU A 886 28.35 3.04 -18.36
C LEU A 886 27.33 4.16 -18.65
N ILE A 887 27.38 4.79 -19.83
CA ILE A 887 26.51 5.92 -20.20
C ILE A 887 25.72 5.58 -21.50
N PRO A 888 24.71 4.70 -21.42
CA PRO A 888 23.86 4.37 -22.57
C PRO A 888 22.94 5.53 -22.96
N SER A 889 22.52 6.33 -21.99
CA SER A 889 21.60 7.46 -22.13
C SER A 889 22.07 8.66 -21.31
N LYS A 890 21.38 9.80 -21.45
CA LYS A 890 21.41 10.87 -20.45
C LYS A 890 20.87 10.35 -19.12
N LEU A 891 21.29 10.95 -18.00
CA LEU A 891 20.76 10.62 -16.66
C LEU A 891 19.23 10.75 -16.66
N PRO A 892 18.48 9.65 -16.41
CA PRO A 892 17.02 9.72 -16.28
C PRO A 892 16.61 10.70 -15.18
N LYS A 893 15.50 11.41 -15.39
CA LYS A 893 15.03 12.42 -14.44
C LYS A 893 14.48 11.74 -13.19
N PHE A 894 15.16 11.93 -12.05
CA PHE A 894 14.68 11.44 -10.76
C PHE A 894 13.31 12.05 -10.42
N ALA A 895 12.26 11.24 -10.45
CA ALA A 895 10.87 11.68 -10.33
C ALA A 895 10.39 11.64 -8.86
N VAL A 896 10.76 12.62 -8.04
CA VAL A 896 10.42 12.67 -6.59
C VAL A 896 8.92 12.47 -6.29
N ASN A 897 8.03 12.85 -7.23
CA ASN A 897 6.59 12.72 -7.10
C ASN A 897 5.97 11.41 -7.64
N ARG A 898 6.78 10.49 -8.17
CA ARG A 898 6.40 9.15 -8.65
C ARG A 898 7.29 8.10 -7.98
N TRP A 899 6.84 6.86 -7.80
CA TRP A 899 7.73 5.82 -7.26
C TRP A 899 8.39 5.02 -8.39
N CYS A 900 7.64 4.75 -9.46
CA CYS A 900 8.20 4.34 -10.73
C CYS A 900 9.17 5.40 -11.30
N GLN A 901 10.04 4.97 -12.22
CA GLN A 901 11.01 5.81 -12.95
C GLN A 901 12.18 6.36 -12.11
N GLN A 902 12.26 6.09 -10.80
CA GLN A 902 13.40 6.50 -9.97
C GLN A 902 14.60 5.55 -10.08
N THR A 903 14.35 4.23 -10.14
CA THR A 903 15.39 3.18 -10.21
C THR A 903 16.37 3.42 -11.36
N ALA A 904 15.89 3.84 -12.54
CA ALA A 904 16.75 4.13 -13.69
C ALA A 904 17.74 5.29 -13.44
N ALA A 905 17.34 6.30 -12.66
CA ALA A 905 18.22 7.41 -12.27
C ALA A 905 19.27 6.96 -11.24
N ILE A 906 18.83 6.16 -10.25
CA ILE A 906 19.69 5.56 -9.22
C ILE A 906 20.71 4.59 -9.85
N SER A 907 20.30 3.77 -10.81
CA SER A 907 21.20 2.85 -11.51
C SER A 907 22.21 3.57 -12.38
N TRP A 908 21.83 4.68 -13.05
CA TRP A 908 22.75 5.49 -13.84
C TRP A 908 23.86 6.12 -12.97
N THR A 909 23.49 6.73 -11.84
CA THR A 909 24.47 7.34 -10.94
C THR A 909 25.23 6.31 -10.10
N GLY A 910 24.54 5.32 -9.55
CA GLY A 910 25.10 4.25 -8.73
C GLY A 910 26.15 3.44 -9.49
N LEU A 911 25.87 3.02 -10.73
CA LEU A 911 26.83 2.29 -11.56
C LEU A 911 28.12 3.09 -11.80
N LEU A 912 28.00 4.39 -12.14
CA LEU A 912 29.15 5.29 -12.31
C LEU A 912 29.88 5.60 -10.99
N SER A 913 29.18 5.60 -9.86
CA SER A 913 29.79 5.84 -8.54
C SER A 913 30.55 4.62 -8.05
N SER A 914 29.99 3.42 -8.27
CA SER A 914 30.57 2.15 -7.84
C SER A 914 31.68 1.63 -8.77
N HIS A 915 31.74 2.06 -10.03
CA HIS A 915 32.91 1.84 -10.88
C HIS A 915 33.93 2.95 -10.65
N HIS A 916 34.95 2.67 -9.84
CA HIS A 916 36.13 3.51 -9.61
C HIS A 916 35.84 4.97 -9.18
N ASN A 917 34.67 5.25 -8.62
CA ASN A 917 34.15 6.61 -8.42
C ASN A 917 34.33 7.47 -9.69
N LEU A 918 33.79 7.00 -10.82
CA LEU A 918 33.79 7.73 -12.09
C LEU A 918 32.74 8.85 -12.13
N LEU A 919 31.65 8.74 -11.35
CA LEU A 919 30.57 9.72 -11.31
C LEU A 919 31.08 11.14 -11.00
N HIS A 920 31.90 11.29 -9.94
CA HIS A 920 32.38 12.60 -9.50
C HIS A 920 33.21 13.34 -10.57
N PRO A 921 34.33 12.80 -11.09
CA PRO A 921 35.14 13.50 -12.09
C PRO A 921 34.41 13.71 -13.42
N VAL A 922 33.53 12.78 -13.84
CA VAL A 922 32.73 12.97 -15.06
C VAL A 922 31.77 14.14 -14.92
N LEU A 923 31.10 14.28 -13.76
CA LEU A 923 30.18 15.40 -13.53
C LEU A 923 30.91 16.73 -13.32
N LEU A 924 32.05 16.75 -12.61
CA LEU A 924 32.88 17.94 -12.40
C LEU A 924 33.39 18.52 -13.74
N ALA A 925 33.93 17.67 -14.62
CA ALA A 925 34.36 18.07 -15.95
C ALA A 925 33.15 18.43 -16.85
N TYR A 926 32.00 17.79 -16.67
CA TYR A 926 30.78 18.14 -17.42
C TYR A 926 30.28 19.56 -17.10
N THR A 927 30.28 19.95 -15.81
CA THR A 927 29.89 21.29 -15.35
C THR A 927 30.93 22.37 -15.66
N GLY A 928 32.13 21.99 -16.14
CA GLY A 928 33.20 22.93 -16.45
C GLY A 928 34.00 23.40 -15.24
N GLY A 929 33.96 22.64 -14.13
CA GLY A 929 34.93 22.79 -13.06
C GLY A 929 36.35 22.42 -13.52
N PRO A 930 37.39 22.81 -12.77
CA PRO A 930 38.76 22.46 -13.12
C PRO A 930 38.91 20.94 -13.25
N THR A 931 39.17 20.47 -14.47
CA THR A 931 39.56 19.07 -14.67
C THR A 931 40.97 18.95 -14.09
N PRO A 932 41.23 18.03 -13.13
CA PRO A 932 42.48 18.03 -12.40
C PRO A 932 43.66 17.89 -13.35
N SER A 933 44.61 18.81 -13.25
CA SER A 933 45.63 19.02 -14.28
C SER A 933 46.42 17.73 -14.55
N PRO A 934 46.62 17.32 -15.81
CA PRO A 934 47.42 16.15 -16.15
C PRO A 934 48.80 16.14 -15.48
N THR A 935 49.40 17.31 -15.24
CA THR A 935 50.71 17.44 -14.58
C THR A 935 50.75 16.90 -13.13
N LEU A 936 49.62 16.89 -12.41
CA LEU A 936 49.53 16.32 -11.05
C LEU A 936 49.29 14.81 -11.06
N LEU A 937 48.77 14.27 -12.17
CA LEU A 937 48.52 12.84 -12.35
C LEU A 937 49.69 12.13 -13.05
N ALA A 938 50.49 12.85 -13.84
CA ALA A 938 51.64 12.34 -14.61
C ALA A 938 53.00 12.56 -13.93
N ASP A 939 53.05 13.02 -12.67
CA ASP A 939 54.29 13.04 -11.89
C ASP A 939 54.59 11.64 -11.35
N ASP A 940 55.40 10.89 -12.11
CA ASP A 940 55.85 9.55 -11.74
C ASP A 940 56.77 9.50 -10.51
N SER A 941 57.23 10.65 -9.99
CA SER A 941 57.93 10.70 -8.70
C SER A 941 56.98 10.64 -7.49
N LEU A 942 55.70 10.94 -7.69
CA LEU A 942 54.67 10.85 -6.64
C LEU A 942 54.01 9.48 -6.64
N THR A 943 53.91 8.87 -5.45
CA THR A 943 53.05 7.69 -5.26
C THR A 943 51.57 8.05 -5.43
N VAL A 944 50.75 7.07 -5.77
CA VAL A 944 49.29 7.23 -5.96
C VAL A 944 48.62 7.90 -4.76
N ALA A 945 49.04 7.55 -3.53
CA ALA A 945 48.56 8.18 -2.30
C ALA A 945 48.91 9.67 -2.20
N GLN A 946 50.11 10.08 -2.67
CA GLN A 946 50.53 11.49 -2.69
C GLN A 946 49.82 12.29 -3.78
N ARG A 947 49.61 11.72 -4.98
CA ARG A 947 48.79 12.34 -6.04
C ARG A 947 47.37 12.59 -5.53
N ASN A 948 46.78 11.61 -4.86
CA ASN A 948 45.43 11.72 -4.28
C ASN A 948 45.36 12.71 -3.09
N ALA A 949 46.40 12.81 -2.25
CA ALA A 949 46.46 13.82 -1.21
C ALA A 949 46.50 15.24 -1.79
N ALA A 950 47.42 15.50 -2.74
CA ALA A 950 47.52 16.79 -3.42
C ALA A 950 46.23 17.17 -4.18
N LEU A 951 45.54 16.20 -4.77
CA LEU A 951 44.23 16.38 -5.39
C LEU A 951 43.18 16.89 -4.37
N MET A 952 43.14 16.27 -3.19
CA MET A 952 42.20 16.65 -2.12
C MET A 952 42.56 18.00 -1.50
N ASP A 953 43.85 18.31 -1.32
CA ASP A 953 44.29 19.60 -0.74
C ASP A 953 43.91 20.79 -1.63
N VAL A 954 44.03 20.66 -2.96
CA VAL A 954 43.54 21.67 -3.92
C VAL A 954 42.02 21.85 -3.83
N LEU A 955 41.27 20.75 -3.78
CA LEU A 955 39.79 20.79 -3.69
C LEU A 955 39.30 21.36 -2.34
N TRP A 956 40.00 21.09 -1.24
CA TRP A 956 39.69 21.69 0.07
C TRP A 956 40.05 23.18 0.14
N ALA A 957 41.08 23.63 -0.58
CA ALA A 957 41.42 25.04 -0.68
C ALA A 957 40.31 25.85 -1.40
N GLU A 958 39.85 25.39 -2.58
CA GLU A 958 38.75 26.05 -3.31
C GLU A 958 37.46 26.09 -2.47
N LEU A 959 37.13 25.00 -1.77
CA LEU A 959 35.97 24.93 -0.87
C LEU A 959 36.09 25.86 0.37
N ALA A 960 37.31 26.22 0.79
CA ALA A 960 37.53 27.16 1.87
C ALA A 960 37.42 28.63 1.41
N GLU A 961 37.92 28.95 0.22
CA GLU A 961 37.84 30.31 -0.35
C GLU A 961 36.39 30.71 -0.67
N ASP A 962 35.59 29.81 -1.26
CA ASP A 962 34.17 30.06 -1.58
C ASP A 962 33.30 30.21 -0.30
N GLY A 963 33.83 29.82 0.87
CA GLY A 963 33.23 30.04 2.19
C GLY A 963 33.55 31.40 2.83
N GLY A 964 34.57 32.13 2.36
CA GLY A 964 35.11 33.32 3.04
C GLY A 964 34.40 34.66 2.77
N HIS A 965 33.56 34.75 1.74
CA HIS A 965 33.04 36.03 1.22
C HIS A 965 31.56 36.31 1.56
N GLN A 966 31.17 36.26 2.84
CA GLN A 966 29.78 36.52 3.27
C GLN A 966 29.56 37.71 4.23
N ASP A 967 30.55 38.19 4.99
CA ASP A 967 30.29 39.06 6.18
C ASP A 967 30.73 40.55 6.09
N GLU A 968 31.36 41.04 5.00
CA GLU A 968 31.78 42.45 4.87
C GLU A 968 31.18 43.20 3.66
N ALA A 969 29.88 43.59 3.73
CA ALA A 969 29.29 44.55 2.76
C ALA A 969 27.98 45.25 3.24
N GLY A 970 28.07 46.12 4.27
CA GLY A 970 27.04 47.14 4.57
C GLY A 970 25.71 46.65 5.20
N GLY A 971 24.84 47.55 5.67
CA GLY A 971 24.93 49.03 5.65
C GLY A 971 23.56 49.68 5.75
#